data_AF-A0A6V6Y5X4-F1
#
_entry.id   AF-A0A6V6Y5X4-F1
#
_cell.length_a   1.000
_cell.length_b   1.000
_cell.length_c   1.000
_cell.angle_alpha   90.00
_cell.angle_beta   90.00
_cell.angle_gamma   90.00
#
_symmetry.space_group_name_H-M   'P 1'
#
loop_
_entity.id
_entity.type
_entity.pdbx_description
1 polymer ?
#
loop_
_entity_poly.entity_id
_entity_poly.type
_entity_poly.pdbx_seq_one_letter_code
_entity_poly.pdbx_strand_id
1 'polypeptide(L)'
;MNDENSKSQEPSQDGENLAEQGKGLESSEESDALDKKEATLEVAEEKKLEQVKAETPSDVLYLNGQGGSDENDGSSPEKALKSFAKARDIAKNVKKTIENIFITGTVSVEGDVSLEDTNAKLVRHKDFNGYLLKVDKKATLENITIDGNSENNPNIEKSLVYVDGGTLNIKDGAVLKNNKIKPDANFIQTKGGGIDARNHATVNMSGGSVENNQATYGGGVHLENSTMNFTGGAVQNNRSDLVYDKPYNYYYGAGGGIILREGSVLNMSEKAEVLNNFAAEIGGGVSVGSHNPEKGSILNMKGGTVDGNVAGSSGGGIFIQAKYYSGTQGKAYITAGRITNNEMDGSGKTNMAFGGGGIYVNGATETIRYKDENGVLQEATVHGANGELYIKNVLITDNKSEWEGAGMASCPISDTTIHVNNGVAFGKNQAGKPGNDLFIYSNEDYGAHSGNAKYKLSKRMLGGGLFNWTKPDGTALTDEEHAGTLVIPEGEKDGKFAVNSNPEDIGLAKALAKVIISGNTSATRGGGIGSNGTIVIGTEEGKTEVKVEKKWKDNKNANKKRPDTIEVQLLAKVDGKEYLVETKEVKATEDWKVQFKDLPTLFEGAKVTYTIKEKAIDGYESEVAGDQTNGFILTNKKKPEEPKTRDIKVTKRWDLAGSEKPVENIDVELYRNGESTGKTLKLNAGNNWSGVFEGLEIADKETPAAEYRYTIKEVGEVRGLIQFGGKEFEVSYSGDMTDGFTITNKEKPERPPEEPPTPPTRDIHIVKKWDLSGDDKPVARIEIELYRDGKATGKVIELNESNNWSGSFTGLDVRDGNDPSRDYVYTVKERGENGGSLRLGDRDFDVSYEGSMDSGFVITNKEKPETPPETPPEEPEKPEEPGKPEEPETPETPDVPKVPDKPEKPNKPGKPGAPQTGVGSDMGLWAGLASMSAAALGFIGTKKRRDEE
;
A
#
# COMPACT_ATOMS: atom_id res chain seq x y z
N MET A 1 18.78 27.31 -65.67
CA MET A 1 18.79 26.44 -66.86
C MET A 1 17.35 26.20 -67.22
N ASN A 2 16.96 26.75 -68.37
CA ASN A 2 15.88 26.37 -69.29
C ASN A 2 14.53 25.82 -68.77
N ASP A 3 13.39 26.26 -69.29
CA ASP A 3 12.90 27.63 -69.60
C ASP A 3 11.40 27.58 -69.91
N GLU A 4 10.74 28.72 -69.68
CA GLU A 4 9.60 29.30 -70.42
C GLU A 4 8.57 28.42 -71.18
N ASN A 5 7.32 28.46 -70.67
CA ASN A 5 6.21 29.26 -71.23
C ASN A 5 5.79 29.07 -72.71
N SER A 6 4.49 28.83 -72.96
CA SER A 6 3.69 29.63 -73.91
C SER A 6 2.19 29.23 -73.90
N LYS A 7 1.35 30.05 -74.55
CA LYS A 7 -0.09 29.86 -74.70
C LYS A 7 -0.46 29.72 -76.19
N SER A 8 -1.71 29.29 -76.40
CA SER A 8 -2.73 29.92 -77.26
C SER A 8 -3.02 29.39 -78.68
N GLN A 9 -4.33 29.46 -78.94
CA GLN A 9 -5.05 29.67 -80.21
C GLN A 9 -5.32 28.51 -81.17
N GLU A 10 -6.53 28.63 -81.76
CA GLU A 10 -7.14 27.81 -82.80
C GLU A 10 -6.55 28.17 -84.18
N PRO A 11 -6.98 27.50 -85.27
CA PRO A 11 -8.08 28.11 -86.02
C PRO A 11 -9.13 27.12 -86.55
N SER A 12 -10.26 27.67 -87.00
CA SER A 12 -11.34 26.99 -87.72
C SER A 12 -11.22 27.15 -89.24
N GLN A 13 -11.83 26.23 -90.01
CA GLN A 13 -12.98 26.51 -90.91
C GLN A 13 -13.25 25.36 -91.93
N ASP A 14 -14.50 24.89 -91.90
CA ASP A 14 -15.46 24.70 -93.01
C ASP A 14 -15.18 23.84 -94.27
N GLY A 15 -16.21 23.05 -94.61
CA GLY A 15 -16.60 22.71 -95.99
C GLY A 15 -16.81 21.21 -96.30
N GLU A 16 -17.83 20.78 -97.03
CA GLU A 16 -19.15 21.38 -97.32
C GLU A 16 -20.12 20.32 -97.89
N ASN A 17 -21.42 20.63 -97.91
CA ASN A 17 -22.46 20.19 -98.87
C ASN A 17 -22.75 18.69 -99.12
N LEU A 18 -24.03 18.31 -98.90
CA LEU A 18 -24.97 18.04 -99.99
C LEU A 18 -26.42 18.02 -99.45
N ALA A 19 -27.41 18.27 -100.31
CA ALA A 19 -28.82 18.45 -99.93
C ALA A 19 -29.80 17.96 -101.02
N GLU A 20 -31.06 17.67 -100.65
CA GLU A 20 -32.21 17.93 -101.54
C GLU A 20 -33.57 18.02 -100.79
N GLN A 21 -34.68 18.20 -101.52
CA GLN A 21 -35.92 18.85 -101.04
C GLN A 21 -37.17 17.95 -101.02
N GLY A 22 -38.21 18.40 -100.29
CA GLY A 22 -39.61 17.92 -100.41
C GLY A 22 -40.63 18.96 -99.92
N LYS A 23 -41.81 19.03 -100.54
CA LYS A 23 -42.91 20.00 -100.25
C LYS A 23 -44.28 19.30 -100.23
N GLY A 24 -45.30 19.85 -99.55
CA GLY A 24 -46.71 19.61 -99.95
C GLY A 24 -47.86 19.68 -98.91
N LEU A 25 -48.40 20.89 -98.68
CA LEU A 25 -49.84 21.29 -98.72
C LEU A 25 -51.00 20.44 -98.10
N GLU A 26 -51.66 21.04 -97.09
CA GLU A 26 -53.10 21.47 -96.97
C GLU A 26 -54.34 20.53 -97.00
N SER A 27 -55.34 20.94 -96.16
CA SER A 27 -56.83 20.74 -96.25
C SER A 27 -57.42 19.33 -95.96
N SER A 28 -58.67 19.13 -95.51
CA SER A 28 -59.82 19.98 -95.07
C SER A 28 -60.78 19.12 -94.19
N GLU A 29 -61.31 19.59 -93.05
CA GLU A 29 -62.69 20.11 -92.77
C GLU A 29 -63.82 19.06 -92.55
N GLU A 30 -65.00 19.55 -92.15
CA GLU A 30 -66.24 18.87 -91.65
C GLU A 30 -66.07 18.10 -90.31
N SER A 31 -66.71 18.42 -89.17
CA SER A 31 -68.04 18.97 -88.79
C SER A 31 -69.19 17.96 -88.79
N ASP A 32 -69.68 17.57 -87.60
CA ASP A 32 -70.90 18.19 -87.08
C ASP A 32 -71.09 17.97 -85.56
N ALA A 33 -72.11 18.60 -84.97
CA ALA A 33 -72.41 18.52 -83.54
C ALA A 33 -73.86 18.11 -83.24
N LEU A 34 -74.09 17.67 -81.99
CA LEU A 34 -75.35 17.21 -81.41
C LEU A 34 -75.90 15.87 -81.94
N ASP A 35 -75.75 14.84 -81.11
CA ASP A 35 -76.95 14.35 -80.42
C ASP A 35 -76.69 14.28 -78.90
N LYS A 36 -77.74 14.21 -78.08
CA LYS A 36 -77.70 14.45 -76.63
C LYS A 36 -78.51 13.42 -75.85
N LYS A 37 -77.96 13.02 -74.70
CA LYS A 37 -78.57 12.20 -73.63
C LYS A 37 -78.81 10.71 -73.95
N GLU A 38 -77.78 9.89 -73.72
CA GLU A 38 -77.97 8.72 -72.84
C GLU A 38 -76.72 8.32 -72.01
N ALA A 39 -75.72 9.20 -71.91
CA ALA A 39 -74.45 8.93 -71.19
C ALA A 39 -74.12 10.03 -70.16
N THR A 40 -74.85 10.07 -69.04
CA THR A 40 -74.56 10.98 -67.89
C THR A 40 -74.66 10.29 -66.53
N LEU A 41 -74.47 8.96 -66.46
CA LEU A 41 -74.55 8.21 -65.19
C LEU A 41 -73.60 7.02 -65.04
N GLU A 42 -72.58 6.87 -65.91
CA GLU A 42 -71.59 5.78 -65.79
C GLU A 42 -70.14 6.19 -66.14
N VAL A 43 -69.86 7.50 -66.27
CA VAL A 43 -68.50 8.04 -66.55
C VAL A 43 -68.01 8.93 -65.40
N ALA A 44 -68.35 8.56 -64.17
CA ALA A 44 -67.96 9.26 -62.93
C ALA A 44 -66.87 8.52 -62.12
N GLU A 45 -66.61 7.24 -62.41
CA GLU A 45 -65.64 6.44 -61.65
C GLU A 45 -64.39 6.04 -62.46
N GLU A 46 -64.49 5.75 -63.76
CA GLU A 46 -63.33 5.37 -64.60
C GLU A 46 -62.46 6.54 -65.10
N LYS A 47 -62.56 7.73 -64.47
CA LYS A 47 -61.46 8.72 -64.48
C LYS A 47 -60.64 8.75 -63.19
N LYS A 48 -60.90 7.85 -62.25
CA LYS A 48 -59.96 7.46 -61.19
C LYS A 48 -58.99 6.40 -61.72
N LEU A 49 -57.89 6.78 -62.38
CA LEU A 49 -56.64 6.00 -62.31
C LEU A 49 -55.38 6.73 -62.83
N GLU A 50 -55.49 7.60 -63.85
CA GLU A 50 -54.31 8.10 -64.59
C GLU A 50 -53.91 9.57 -64.33
N GLN A 51 -54.46 10.20 -63.30
CA GLN A 51 -53.97 11.48 -62.76
C GLN A 51 -53.76 11.43 -61.24
N VAL A 52 -52.99 10.45 -60.78
CA VAL A 52 -52.28 10.54 -59.50
C VAL A 52 -50.82 10.19 -59.73
N LYS A 53 -49.99 11.21 -60.01
CA LYS A 53 -48.58 11.12 -59.62
C LYS A 53 -48.61 11.10 -58.09
N ALA A 54 -48.43 9.92 -57.50
CA ALA A 54 -48.10 9.83 -56.09
C ALA A 54 -46.71 10.47 -55.93
N GLU A 55 -46.68 11.70 -55.44
CA GLU A 55 -45.45 12.27 -54.90
C GLU A 55 -44.98 11.33 -53.78
N THR A 56 -43.74 10.88 -53.88
CA THR A 56 -43.13 10.04 -52.84
C THR A 56 -43.26 10.79 -51.51
N PRO A 57 -43.76 10.17 -50.43
CA PRO A 57 -43.85 10.84 -49.14
C PRO A 57 -42.50 11.45 -48.77
N SER A 58 -42.51 12.70 -48.31
CA SER A 58 -41.29 13.34 -47.81
C SER A 58 -40.80 12.58 -46.58
N ASP A 59 -39.66 11.91 -46.68
CA ASP A 59 -38.96 11.25 -45.55
C ASP A 59 -38.34 12.27 -44.56
N VAL A 60 -38.68 13.56 -44.72
CA VAL A 60 -38.25 14.67 -43.87
C VAL A 60 -39.42 15.60 -43.56
N LEU A 61 -39.39 16.26 -42.41
CA LEU A 61 -40.32 17.33 -42.03
C LEU A 61 -39.60 18.67 -41.94
N TYR A 62 -40.35 19.76 -42.10
CA TYR A 62 -39.87 21.12 -41.86
C TYR A 62 -40.59 21.75 -40.65
N LEU A 63 -39.83 22.40 -39.78
CA LEU A 63 -40.29 22.98 -38.50
C LEU A 63 -39.74 24.41 -38.33
N ASN A 64 -40.61 25.36 -38.01
CA ASN A 64 -40.31 26.78 -37.89
C ASN A 64 -41.13 27.40 -36.75
N GLY A 65 -40.55 27.54 -35.56
CA GLY A 65 -41.28 28.07 -34.40
C GLY A 65 -41.73 29.52 -34.53
N GLN A 66 -41.08 30.29 -35.40
CA GLN A 66 -41.36 31.71 -35.62
C GLN A 66 -42.49 31.89 -36.65
N GLY A 67 -42.28 31.41 -37.88
CA GLY A 67 -43.18 31.61 -39.03
C GLY A 67 -44.11 30.44 -39.37
N GLY A 68 -43.90 29.24 -38.82
CA GLY A 68 -44.69 28.05 -39.13
C GLY A 68 -46.08 28.03 -38.49
N SER A 69 -46.89 27.06 -38.92
CA SER A 69 -48.24 26.78 -38.42
C SER A 69 -48.44 25.28 -38.17
N ASP A 70 -49.09 24.91 -37.07
CA ASP A 70 -49.42 23.51 -36.79
C ASP A 70 -50.65 23.00 -37.57
N GLU A 71 -51.30 23.85 -38.35
CA GLU A 71 -52.28 23.44 -39.38
C GLU A 71 -51.60 22.94 -40.68
N ASN A 72 -50.28 23.14 -40.82
CA ASN A 72 -49.53 22.65 -41.97
C ASN A 72 -49.24 21.14 -41.86
N ASP A 73 -48.80 20.54 -42.96
CA ASP A 73 -48.38 19.13 -43.05
C ASP A 73 -46.87 18.92 -42.79
N GLY A 74 -46.06 19.98 -42.79
CA GLY A 74 -44.61 19.89 -42.64
C GLY A 74 -43.85 19.44 -43.90
N SER A 75 -44.50 19.33 -45.06
CA SER A 75 -43.93 18.70 -46.27
C SER A 75 -42.91 19.57 -47.02
N SER A 76 -42.83 20.87 -46.73
CA SER A 76 -41.88 21.81 -47.35
C SER A 76 -41.56 22.98 -46.39
N PRO A 77 -40.50 23.78 -46.66
CA PRO A 77 -40.18 24.96 -45.86
C PRO A 77 -41.32 25.98 -45.75
N GLU A 78 -42.11 26.15 -46.81
CA GLU A 78 -43.27 27.04 -46.87
C GLU A 78 -44.45 26.50 -46.05
N LYS A 79 -44.55 25.17 -45.95
CA LYS A 79 -45.51 24.46 -45.11
C LYS A 79 -44.89 23.99 -43.77
N ALA A 80 -43.90 24.70 -43.24
CA ALA A 80 -43.27 24.30 -41.99
C ALA A 80 -44.26 24.27 -40.81
N LEU A 81 -44.15 23.25 -39.97
CA LEU A 81 -44.87 23.12 -38.70
C LEU A 81 -44.42 24.22 -37.71
N LYS A 82 -45.16 24.44 -36.63
CA LYS A 82 -44.80 25.44 -35.60
C LYS A 82 -44.19 24.82 -34.36
N SER A 83 -44.80 23.78 -33.80
CA SER A 83 -44.39 23.18 -32.53
C SER A 83 -43.62 21.88 -32.70
N PHE A 84 -42.66 21.65 -31.79
CA PHE A 84 -41.98 20.36 -31.65
C PHE A 84 -42.97 19.21 -31.42
N ALA A 85 -44.03 19.44 -30.62
CA ALA A 85 -45.05 18.46 -30.34
C ALA A 85 -45.75 17.97 -31.62
N LYS A 86 -46.21 18.89 -32.48
CA LYS A 86 -46.85 18.52 -33.75
C LYS A 86 -45.89 17.80 -34.69
N ALA A 87 -44.61 18.20 -34.73
CA ALA A 87 -43.59 17.54 -35.54
C ALA A 87 -43.27 16.11 -35.08
N ARG A 88 -43.07 15.89 -33.77
CA ARG A 88 -42.90 14.54 -33.19
C ARG A 88 -44.12 13.67 -33.48
N ASP A 89 -45.32 14.20 -33.24
CA ASP A 89 -46.55 13.42 -33.38
C ASP A 89 -46.80 13.02 -34.85
N ILE A 90 -46.36 13.82 -35.84
CA ILE A 90 -46.34 13.39 -37.25
C ILE A 90 -45.24 12.34 -37.50
N ALA A 91 -43.99 12.58 -37.07
CA ALA A 91 -42.88 11.63 -37.26
C ALA A 91 -43.14 10.24 -36.65
N LYS A 92 -43.86 10.19 -35.53
CA LYS A 92 -44.34 8.96 -34.87
C LYS A 92 -45.37 8.20 -35.71
N ASN A 93 -46.32 8.91 -36.32
CA ASN A 93 -47.44 8.30 -37.05
C ASN A 93 -47.10 7.94 -38.51
N VAL A 94 -46.16 8.64 -39.15
CA VAL A 94 -45.70 8.34 -40.52
C VAL A 94 -44.68 7.19 -40.52
N LYS A 95 -45.15 5.99 -40.16
CA LYS A 95 -44.49 4.67 -40.30
C LYS A 95 -43.04 4.54 -39.78
N LYS A 96 -42.53 5.49 -39.00
CA LYS A 96 -41.09 5.65 -38.69
C LYS A 96 -40.17 5.82 -39.92
N THR A 97 -40.66 6.31 -41.06
CA THR A 97 -39.79 6.60 -42.22
C THR A 97 -39.10 7.96 -42.13
N ILE A 98 -39.60 8.86 -41.28
CA ILE A 98 -39.06 10.21 -41.14
C ILE A 98 -37.78 10.18 -40.29
N GLU A 99 -36.64 10.42 -40.93
CA GLU A 99 -35.32 10.45 -40.28
C GLU A 99 -34.90 11.86 -39.84
N ASN A 100 -35.34 12.91 -40.55
CA ASN A 100 -34.84 14.28 -40.33
C ASN A 100 -35.99 15.29 -40.20
N ILE A 101 -35.97 16.07 -39.12
CA ILE A 101 -36.85 17.24 -38.91
C ILE A 101 -35.98 18.49 -39.08
N PHE A 102 -36.08 19.14 -40.24
CA PHE A 102 -35.31 20.33 -40.58
C PHE A 102 -35.87 21.59 -39.92
N ILE A 103 -35.05 22.18 -39.05
CA ILE A 103 -35.34 23.46 -38.39
C ILE A 103 -35.01 24.61 -39.36
N THR A 104 -36.04 25.35 -39.76
CA THR A 104 -35.94 26.54 -40.64
C THR A 104 -36.18 27.87 -39.89
N GLY A 105 -36.58 27.81 -38.62
CA GLY A 105 -36.72 28.97 -37.72
C GLY A 105 -36.80 28.54 -36.26
N THR A 106 -36.22 29.30 -35.34
CA THR A 106 -36.02 28.92 -33.93
C THR A 106 -37.31 28.44 -33.25
N VAL A 107 -37.23 27.30 -32.57
CA VAL A 107 -38.35 26.65 -31.87
C VAL A 107 -38.23 26.87 -30.37
N SER A 108 -39.16 27.60 -29.75
CA SER A 108 -39.28 27.59 -28.29
C SER A 108 -39.82 26.23 -27.83
N VAL A 109 -39.20 25.63 -26.82
CA VAL A 109 -39.61 24.33 -26.27
C VAL A 109 -39.78 24.37 -24.75
N GLU A 110 -40.73 23.60 -24.25
CA GLU A 110 -41.04 23.43 -22.84
C GLU A 110 -41.55 22.01 -22.55
N GLY A 111 -41.44 21.57 -21.29
CA GLY A 111 -41.77 20.20 -20.91
C GLY A 111 -40.76 19.19 -21.46
N ASP A 112 -41.21 17.97 -21.74
CA ASP A 112 -40.33 16.87 -22.12
C ASP A 112 -40.23 16.74 -23.65
N VAL A 113 -39.00 16.85 -24.15
CA VAL A 113 -38.63 17.02 -25.57
C VAL A 113 -37.80 15.82 -25.98
N SER A 114 -38.50 14.77 -26.41
CA SER A 114 -37.92 13.48 -26.79
C SER A 114 -38.45 12.99 -28.14
N LEU A 115 -37.63 12.18 -28.83
CA LEU A 115 -37.94 11.54 -30.11
C LEU A 115 -37.85 10.00 -30.03
N GLU A 116 -37.79 9.41 -28.83
CA GLU A 116 -37.57 7.97 -28.56
C GLU A 116 -38.51 7.02 -29.33
N ASP A 117 -39.76 7.40 -29.53
CA ASP A 117 -40.76 6.59 -30.24
C ASP A 117 -40.75 6.77 -31.76
N THR A 118 -39.82 7.57 -32.29
CA THR A 118 -39.61 7.86 -33.72
C THR A 118 -38.26 7.33 -34.22
N ASN A 119 -37.93 7.54 -35.49
CA ASN A 119 -36.57 7.37 -36.02
C ASN A 119 -35.88 8.74 -36.29
N ALA A 120 -36.47 9.84 -35.82
CA ALA A 120 -36.12 11.18 -36.27
C ALA A 120 -35.02 11.84 -35.42
N LYS A 121 -34.22 12.69 -36.05
CA LYS A 121 -33.37 13.70 -35.40
C LYS A 121 -33.78 15.12 -35.80
N LEU A 122 -33.53 16.10 -34.93
CA LEU A 122 -33.63 17.52 -35.28
C LEU A 122 -32.38 17.94 -36.03
N VAL A 123 -32.51 18.61 -37.17
CA VAL A 123 -31.38 18.98 -38.04
C VAL A 123 -31.48 20.45 -38.44
N ARG A 124 -30.36 21.18 -38.39
CA ARG A 124 -30.29 22.54 -38.96
C ARG A 124 -30.54 22.49 -40.47
N HIS A 125 -31.49 23.29 -40.97
CA HIS A 125 -31.64 23.48 -42.42
C HIS A 125 -30.44 24.23 -43.00
N LYS A 126 -30.02 23.90 -44.22
CA LYS A 126 -28.82 24.46 -44.87
C LYS A 126 -28.79 25.99 -44.98
N ASP A 127 -29.96 26.62 -45.02
CA ASP A 127 -30.11 28.08 -45.13
C ASP A 127 -30.45 28.77 -43.78
N PHE A 128 -30.50 28.03 -42.66
CA PHE A 128 -30.91 28.56 -41.35
C PHE A 128 -29.76 28.63 -40.34
N ASN A 129 -29.38 29.86 -39.96
CA ASN A 129 -28.16 30.12 -39.18
C ASN A 129 -28.42 30.47 -37.70
N GLY A 130 -29.69 30.60 -37.28
CA GLY A 130 -30.11 30.99 -35.93
C GLY A 130 -30.00 29.85 -34.89
N TYR A 131 -30.47 30.08 -33.65
CA TYR A 131 -30.59 29.00 -32.68
C TYR A 131 -31.63 27.98 -33.15
N LEU A 132 -31.40 26.67 -32.95
CA LEU A 132 -32.41 25.67 -33.30
C LEU A 132 -33.53 25.67 -32.26
N LEU A 133 -33.18 25.56 -30.97
CA LEU A 133 -34.11 25.57 -29.84
C LEU A 133 -33.90 26.81 -28.94
N LYS A 134 -34.98 27.33 -28.37
CA LYS A 134 -34.98 28.27 -27.24
C LYS A 134 -35.63 27.65 -26.01
N VAL A 135 -35.02 27.86 -24.84
CA VAL A 135 -35.55 27.49 -23.52
C VAL A 135 -35.56 28.72 -22.60
N ASP A 136 -36.73 29.36 -22.46
CA ASP A 136 -36.98 30.46 -21.50
C ASP A 136 -37.87 30.03 -20.31
N LYS A 137 -38.49 28.85 -20.38
CA LYS A 137 -39.10 28.15 -19.24
C LYS A 137 -38.28 26.90 -18.88
N LYS A 138 -38.93 25.80 -18.48
CA LYS A 138 -38.27 24.51 -18.22
C LYS A 138 -38.47 23.56 -19.39
N ALA A 139 -37.39 22.95 -19.88
CA ALA A 139 -37.40 21.87 -20.87
C ALA A 139 -36.50 20.70 -20.46
N THR A 140 -36.83 19.48 -20.89
CA THR A 140 -36.04 18.26 -20.70
C THR A 140 -35.68 17.66 -22.06
N LEU A 141 -34.40 17.53 -22.39
CA LEU A 141 -33.93 16.80 -23.56
C LEU A 141 -33.55 15.37 -23.13
N GLU A 142 -34.16 14.37 -23.75
CA GLU A 142 -33.96 12.95 -23.45
C GLU A 142 -34.21 12.14 -24.73
N ASN A 143 -33.39 11.12 -25.04
CA ASN A 143 -33.54 10.29 -26.25
C ASN A 143 -33.83 11.12 -27.53
N ILE A 144 -32.92 12.05 -27.86
CA ILE A 144 -33.06 13.02 -28.94
C ILE A 144 -31.70 13.47 -29.49
N THR A 145 -31.50 13.40 -30.80
CA THR A 145 -30.33 14.00 -31.47
C THR A 145 -30.70 15.37 -32.04
N ILE A 146 -29.83 16.36 -31.79
CA ILE A 146 -29.90 17.72 -32.32
C ILE A 146 -28.60 17.97 -33.09
N ASP A 147 -28.70 18.06 -34.42
CA ASP A 147 -27.59 18.08 -35.36
C ASP A 147 -27.46 19.46 -36.03
N GLY A 148 -26.31 20.11 -35.83
CA GLY A 148 -26.00 21.41 -36.40
C GLY A 148 -25.71 21.40 -37.90
N ASN A 149 -25.60 20.21 -38.53
CA ASN A 149 -25.49 20.04 -39.98
C ASN A 149 -24.35 20.87 -40.63
N SER A 150 -23.24 21.06 -39.91
CA SER A 150 -22.15 21.97 -40.35
C SER A 150 -21.47 21.57 -41.65
N GLU A 151 -21.60 20.31 -42.05
CA GLU A 151 -21.10 19.80 -43.34
C GLU A 151 -21.88 20.37 -44.53
N ASN A 152 -23.16 20.72 -44.33
CA ASN A 152 -24.05 21.29 -45.35
C ASN A 152 -24.42 22.76 -45.09
N ASN A 153 -24.03 23.34 -43.95
CA ASN A 153 -24.19 24.75 -43.63
C ASN A 153 -22.87 25.35 -43.10
N PRO A 154 -22.07 26.04 -43.95
CA PRO A 154 -20.88 26.78 -43.52
C PRO A 154 -21.19 28.18 -42.95
N ASN A 155 -22.48 28.58 -42.90
CA ASN A 155 -22.93 29.93 -42.58
C ASN A 155 -23.52 30.09 -41.17
N ILE A 156 -23.43 29.06 -40.32
CA ILE A 156 -23.98 29.02 -38.95
C ILE A 156 -23.48 30.20 -38.11
N GLU A 157 -24.40 30.87 -37.41
CA GLU A 157 -24.12 32.07 -36.61
C GLU A 157 -24.38 31.88 -35.11
N LYS A 158 -24.98 30.76 -34.70
CA LYS A 158 -25.57 30.56 -33.37
C LYS A 158 -25.48 29.09 -32.94
N SER A 159 -25.58 28.87 -31.63
CA SER A 159 -25.60 27.56 -30.95
C SER A 159 -26.77 26.67 -31.39
N LEU A 160 -26.78 25.41 -30.96
CA LEU A 160 -27.96 24.56 -31.09
C LEU A 160 -29.10 25.02 -30.17
N VAL A 161 -28.78 25.29 -28.90
CA VAL A 161 -29.77 25.64 -27.86
C VAL A 161 -29.40 26.95 -27.18
N TYR A 162 -30.34 27.89 -27.13
CA TYR A 162 -30.26 29.11 -26.33
C TYR A 162 -31.11 28.97 -25.06
N VAL A 163 -30.51 29.18 -23.89
CA VAL A 163 -31.21 29.14 -22.58
C VAL A 163 -31.22 30.54 -21.98
N ASP A 164 -32.42 31.08 -21.73
CA ASP A 164 -32.65 32.52 -21.53
C ASP A 164 -33.40 32.75 -20.21
N GLY A 165 -32.68 32.67 -19.09
CA GLY A 165 -33.27 32.57 -17.75
C GLY A 165 -34.01 31.26 -17.45
N GLY A 166 -34.19 30.39 -18.46
CA GLY A 166 -34.86 29.10 -18.35
C GLY A 166 -34.03 28.01 -17.66
N THR A 167 -34.63 26.82 -17.54
CA THR A 167 -34.00 25.60 -17.04
C THR A 167 -33.98 24.53 -18.11
N LEU A 168 -32.80 24.27 -18.68
CA LEU A 168 -32.53 23.15 -19.57
C LEU A 168 -32.09 21.94 -18.76
N ASN A 169 -32.77 20.80 -18.92
CA ASN A 169 -32.35 19.52 -18.36
C ASN A 169 -31.89 18.61 -19.50
N ILE A 170 -30.77 17.91 -19.33
CA ILE A 170 -30.18 17.01 -20.33
C ILE A 170 -30.03 15.63 -19.68
N LYS A 171 -30.63 14.63 -20.32
CA LYS A 171 -30.75 13.25 -19.87
C LYS A 171 -30.12 12.28 -20.88
N ASP A 172 -30.19 11.00 -20.58
CA ASP A 172 -29.60 9.97 -21.42
C ASP A 172 -30.23 9.96 -22.82
N GLY A 173 -29.42 9.54 -23.81
CA GLY A 173 -29.79 9.59 -25.23
C GLY A 173 -29.98 11.00 -25.82
N ALA A 174 -29.84 12.09 -25.05
CA ALA A 174 -29.79 13.44 -25.60
C ALA A 174 -28.38 13.73 -26.16
N VAL A 175 -28.30 14.13 -27.44
CA VAL A 175 -27.02 14.37 -28.15
C VAL A 175 -27.09 15.69 -28.91
N LEU A 176 -26.27 16.65 -28.51
CA LEU A 176 -26.18 18.00 -29.11
C LEU A 176 -24.85 18.10 -29.87
N LYS A 177 -24.90 18.01 -31.21
CA LYS A 177 -23.68 17.82 -32.02
C LYS A 177 -23.56 18.60 -33.31
N ASN A 178 -22.33 18.63 -33.84
CA ASN A 178 -22.02 19.04 -35.21
C ASN A 178 -22.47 20.48 -35.55
N ASN A 179 -22.35 21.41 -34.59
CA ASN A 179 -22.64 22.83 -34.80
C ASN A 179 -21.35 23.66 -34.70
N LYS A 180 -20.84 24.10 -35.85
CA LYS A 180 -19.61 24.86 -36.02
C LYS A 180 -19.97 26.29 -36.42
N ILE A 181 -19.89 27.22 -35.47
CA ILE A 181 -20.25 28.61 -35.72
C ILE A 181 -19.11 29.27 -36.53
N LYS A 182 -19.46 29.95 -37.62
CA LYS A 182 -18.47 30.68 -38.44
C LYS A 182 -17.87 31.84 -37.63
N PRO A 183 -16.59 32.23 -37.85
CA PRO A 183 -16.03 33.43 -37.26
C PRO A 183 -16.88 34.67 -37.56
N ASP A 184 -17.12 35.52 -36.56
CA ASP A 184 -17.82 36.79 -36.77
C ASP A 184 -16.98 37.72 -37.65
N ALA A 185 -17.63 38.42 -38.59
CA ALA A 185 -16.95 39.30 -39.55
C ALA A 185 -16.23 40.51 -38.91
N ASN A 186 -16.58 40.85 -37.66
CA ASN A 186 -15.96 41.91 -36.86
C ASN A 186 -14.99 41.33 -35.81
N PHE A 187 -14.70 40.03 -35.86
CA PHE A 187 -13.90 39.29 -34.87
C PHE A 187 -14.49 39.31 -33.45
N ILE A 188 -15.81 39.41 -33.33
CA ILE A 188 -16.51 39.23 -32.04
C ILE A 188 -16.52 37.75 -31.66
N GLN A 189 -16.29 37.46 -30.38
CA GLN A 189 -16.36 36.12 -29.81
C GLN A 189 -17.70 35.42 -30.11
N THR A 190 -17.64 34.26 -30.75
CA THR A 190 -18.81 33.37 -30.87
C THR A 190 -18.98 32.58 -29.57
N LYS A 191 -20.24 32.37 -29.15
CA LYS A 191 -20.61 31.83 -27.83
C LYS A 191 -21.32 30.49 -27.99
N GLY A 192 -20.79 29.43 -27.37
CA GLY A 192 -21.47 28.14 -27.24
C GLY A 192 -21.68 27.43 -28.56
N GLY A 193 -20.86 26.43 -28.92
CA GLY A 193 -21.14 25.64 -30.13
C GLY A 193 -22.43 24.84 -29.99
N GLY A 194 -22.59 24.12 -28.88
CA GLY A 194 -23.83 23.40 -28.53
C GLY A 194 -24.83 24.27 -27.76
N ILE A 195 -24.41 24.83 -26.62
CA ILE A 195 -25.30 25.51 -25.67
C ILE A 195 -24.78 26.92 -25.34
N ASP A 196 -25.66 27.92 -25.41
CA ASP A 196 -25.44 29.27 -24.88
C ASP A 196 -26.50 29.59 -23.82
N ALA A 197 -26.10 29.66 -22.56
CA ALA A 197 -26.99 29.86 -21.41
C ALA A 197 -26.70 31.18 -20.70
N ARG A 198 -27.73 32.02 -20.56
CA ARG A 198 -27.62 33.41 -20.10
C ARG A 198 -28.73 33.81 -19.13
N ASN A 199 -28.60 34.99 -18.54
CA ASN A 199 -29.67 35.68 -17.80
C ASN A 199 -30.19 34.89 -16.58
N HIS A 200 -29.29 34.29 -15.79
CA HIS A 200 -29.61 33.39 -14.67
C HIS A 200 -30.23 32.04 -15.09
N ALA A 201 -29.96 31.59 -16.32
CA ALA A 201 -30.32 30.25 -16.76
C ALA A 201 -29.69 29.14 -15.90
N THR A 202 -30.34 27.98 -15.90
CA THR A 202 -29.85 26.75 -15.27
C THR A 202 -29.75 25.63 -16.31
N VAL A 203 -28.59 24.97 -16.37
CA VAL A 203 -28.36 23.76 -17.19
C VAL A 203 -28.09 22.57 -16.27
N ASN A 204 -29.00 21.61 -16.21
CA ASN A 204 -28.85 20.38 -15.42
C ASN A 204 -28.52 19.21 -16.34
N MET A 205 -27.26 18.77 -16.37
CA MET A 205 -26.80 17.66 -17.20
C MET A 205 -26.47 16.45 -16.31
N SER A 206 -27.26 15.38 -16.43
CA SER A 206 -27.05 14.12 -15.70
C SER A 206 -26.91 12.90 -16.62
N GLY A 207 -26.78 13.13 -17.92
CA GLY A 207 -26.71 12.13 -18.98
C GLY A 207 -26.51 12.82 -20.35
N GLY A 208 -26.41 12.02 -21.40
CA GLY A 208 -26.28 12.52 -22.79
C GLY A 208 -24.90 13.11 -23.14
N SER A 209 -24.78 13.75 -24.30
CA SER A 209 -23.53 14.41 -24.74
C SER A 209 -23.74 15.77 -25.43
N VAL A 210 -22.75 16.64 -25.27
CA VAL A 210 -22.55 17.86 -26.05
C VAL A 210 -21.21 17.71 -26.78
N GLU A 211 -21.24 17.47 -28.09
CA GLU A 211 -20.07 16.92 -28.79
C GLU A 211 -19.81 17.44 -30.21
N ASN A 212 -18.53 17.51 -30.60
CA ASN A 212 -18.12 17.89 -31.96
C ASN A 212 -18.66 19.28 -32.40
N ASN A 213 -18.85 20.19 -31.45
CA ASN A 213 -19.28 21.57 -31.71
C ASN A 213 -18.09 22.55 -31.65
N GLN A 214 -18.25 23.74 -32.23
CA GLN A 214 -17.19 24.73 -32.35
C GLN A 214 -17.71 26.17 -32.19
N ALA A 215 -16.98 26.95 -31.38
CA ALA A 215 -17.18 28.38 -31.13
C ALA A 215 -15.85 29.03 -30.70
N THR A 216 -15.87 30.29 -30.24
CA THR A 216 -14.71 31.00 -29.68
C THR A 216 -14.64 30.85 -28.16
N TYR A 217 -15.79 30.97 -27.50
CA TYR A 217 -15.95 30.84 -26.06
C TYR A 217 -16.97 29.75 -25.76
N GLY A 218 -16.51 28.67 -25.12
CA GLY A 218 -17.33 27.49 -24.87
C GLY A 218 -17.58 26.71 -26.16
N GLY A 219 -16.58 25.97 -26.65
CA GLY A 219 -16.73 25.18 -27.87
C GLY A 219 -17.93 24.23 -27.79
N GLY A 220 -18.15 23.61 -26.62
CA GLY A 220 -19.40 22.93 -26.29
C GLY A 220 -20.44 23.86 -25.64
N VAL A 221 -20.09 24.44 -24.47
CA VAL A 221 -21.04 25.12 -23.57
C VAL A 221 -20.52 26.49 -23.11
N HIS A 222 -21.34 27.53 -23.29
CA HIS A 222 -21.12 28.89 -22.79
C HIS A 222 -22.13 29.26 -21.70
N LEU A 223 -21.64 29.69 -20.53
CA LEU A 223 -22.45 30.17 -19.41
C LEU A 223 -22.14 31.65 -19.12
N GLU A 224 -23.15 32.51 -19.10
CA GLU A 224 -23.02 33.94 -18.78
C GLU A 224 -24.00 34.32 -17.66
N ASN A 225 -23.48 34.70 -16.48
CA ASN A 225 -24.28 34.96 -15.27
C ASN A 225 -25.30 33.83 -14.98
N SER A 226 -24.90 32.56 -15.15
CA SER A 226 -25.78 31.38 -15.21
C SER A 226 -25.16 30.14 -14.51
N THR A 227 -25.96 29.12 -14.19
CA THR A 227 -25.51 27.92 -13.45
C THR A 227 -25.57 26.66 -14.30
N MET A 228 -24.54 25.81 -14.23
CA MET A 228 -24.58 24.43 -14.73
C MET A 228 -24.35 23.44 -13.58
N ASN A 229 -25.29 22.51 -13.42
CA ASN A 229 -25.17 21.36 -12.53
C ASN A 229 -24.89 20.13 -13.38
N PHE A 230 -23.69 19.58 -13.25
CA PHE A 230 -23.17 18.52 -14.10
C PHE A 230 -22.84 17.29 -13.24
N THR A 231 -23.62 16.22 -13.38
CA THR A 231 -23.47 14.98 -12.59
C THR A 231 -23.28 13.73 -13.45
N GLY A 232 -23.54 13.81 -14.75
CA GLY A 232 -23.43 12.69 -15.68
C GLY A 232 -23.53 13.16 -17.12
N GLY A 233 -23.02 12.34 -18.05
CA GLY A 233 -22.89 12.69 -19.46
C GLY A 233 -21.57 13.39 -19.78
N ALA A 234 -21.32 13.64 -21.06
CA ALA A 234 -20.04 14.10 -21.57
C ALA A 234 -20.11 15.42 -22.38
N VAL A 235 -19.26 16.39 -22.04
CA VAL A 235 -18.93 17.52 -22.92
C VAL A 235 -17.61 17.18 -23.61
N GLN A 236 -17.67 16.72 -24.86
CA GLN A 236 -16.55 16.01 -25.49
C GLN A 236 -16.22 16.40 -26.93
N ASN A 237 -14.94 16.35 -27.31
CA ASN A 237 -14.47 16.60 -28.69
C ASN A 237 -14.91 17.96 -29.26
N ASN A 238 -15.20 18.96 -28.41
CA ASN A 238 -15.58 20.30 -28.83
C ASN A 238 -14.35 21.21 -28.99
N ARG A 239 -14.50 22.30 -29.76
CA ARG A 239 -13.38 23.12 -30.23
C ARG A 239 -13.62 24.61 -29.96
N SER A 240 -12.70 25.24 -29.23
CA SER A 240 -12.58 26.68 -29.07
C SER A 240 -11.51 27.21 -30.03
N ASP A 241 -11.92 27.85 -31.13
CA ASP A 241 -10.99 28.40 -32.13
C ASP A 241 -10.59 29.85 -31.87
N LEU A 242 -9.41 30.18 -32.39
CA LEU A 242 -8.72 31.46 -32.21
C LEU A 242 -9.43 32.61 -32.94
N VAL A 243 -9.72 33.70 -32.22
CA VAL A 243 -10.20 34.97 -32.80
C VAL A 243 -9.29 36.11 -32.36
N TYR A 244 -8.99 37.03 -33.30
CA TYR A 244 -8.14 38.19 -33.05
C TYR A 244 -8.98 39.45 -32.81
N ASP A 245 -9.04 39.90 -31.57
CA ASP A 245 -9.66 41.16 -31.20
C ASP A 245 -8.72 42.32 -31.57
N LYS A 246 -9.06 43.00 -32.65
CA LYS A 246 -8.30 44.13 -33.18
C LYS A 246 -8.38 45.40 -32.30
N PRO A 247 -9.52 45.78 -31.71
CA PRO A 247 -9.59 46.86 -30.72
C PRO A 247 -8.63 46.71 -29.52
N TYR A 248 -8.51 45.51 -28.95
CA TYR A 248 -7.63 45.24 -27.81
C TYR A 248 -6.25 44.68 -28.19
N ASN A 249 -5.99 44.46 -29.48
CA ASN A 249 -4.76 43.84 -30.03
C ASN A 249 -4.42 42.53 -29.31
N TYR A 250 -5.43 41.65 -29.18
CA TYR A 250 -5.36 40.45 -28.36
C TYR A 250 -5.96 39.24 -29.08
N TYR A 251 -5.57 38.04 -28.63
CA TYR A 251 -6.10 36.78 -29.15
C TYR A 251 -6.98 36.11 -28.09
N TYR A 252 -8.16 35.67 -28.49
CA TYR A 252 -9.14 35.05 -27.60
C TYR A 252 -9.63 33.71 -28.16
N GLY A 253 -9.57 32.70 -27.29
CA GLY A 253 -10.21 31.39 -27.43
C GLY A 253 -10.20 30.76 -26.05
N ALA A 254 -11.35 30.40 -25.48
CA ALA A 254 -11.42 29.92 -24.10
C ALA A 254 -12.53 28.90 -23.85
N GLY A 255 -12.20 27.84 -23.11
CA GLY A 255 -13.15 26.78 -22.78
C GLY A 255 -13.48 25.94 -24.01
N GLY A 256 -12.59 25.02 -24.40
CA GLY A 256 -12.86 24.10 -25.52
C GLY A 256 -14.12 23.28 -25.26
N GLY A 257 -14.24 22.71 -24.05
CA GLY A 257 -15.48 22.13 -23.55
C GLY A 257 -16.44 23.19 -23.03
N ILE A 258 -16.11 23.81 -21.89
CA ILE A 258 -17.01 24.69 -21.11
C ILE A 258 -16.32 26.01 -20.76
N ILE A 259 -17.03 27.13 -20.88
CA ILE A 259 -16.62 28.42 -20.31
C ILE A 259 -17.65 28.98 -19.33
N LEU A 260 -17.17 29.52 -18.22
CA LEU A 260 -17.95 30.29 -17.25
C LEU A 260 -17.62 31.78 -17.41
N ARG A 261 -18.64 32.64 -17.46
CA ARG A 261 -18.53 34.11 -17.59
C ARG A 261 -19.46 34.86 -16.64
N GLU A 262 -19.04 36.05 -16.24
CA GLU A 262 -19.86 37.08 -15.55
C GLU A 262 -20.61 36.59 -14.30
N GLY A 263 -19.95 35.77 -13.46
CA GLY A 263 -20.54 35.22 -12.24
C GLY A 263 -21.23 33.87 -12.41
N SER A 264 -20.84 33.10 -13.43
CA SER A 264 -21.41 31.77 -13.66
C SER A 264 -20.85 30.73 -12.70
N VAL A 265 -21.62 29.68 -12.43
CA VAL A 265 -21.25 28.58 -11.54
C VAL A 265 -21.32 27.25 -12.26
N LEU A 266 -20.25 26.46 -12.20
CA LEU A 266 -20.23 25.07 -12.66
C LEU A 266 -20.06 24.14 -11.44
N ASN A 267 -21.04 23.27 -11.21
CA ASN A 267 -21.01 22.27 -10.16
C ASN A 267 -20.80 20.89 -10.82
N MET A 268 -19.57 20.35 -10.75
CA MET A 268 -19.22 19.01 -11.25
C MET A 268 -19.21 17.98 -10.12
N SER A 269 -19.83 16.83 -10.35
CA SER A 269 -19.86 15.71 -9.41
C SER A 269 -20.08 14.37 -10.13
N GLU A 270 -20.11 13.28 -9.37
CA GLU A 270 -20.50 11.94 -9.84
C GLU A 270 -19.75 11.49 -11.11
N LYS A 271 -20.45 11.35 -12.25
CA LYS A 271 -19.95 10.89 -13.55
C LYS A 271 -19.91 11.99 -14.62
N ALA A 272 -19.78 13.26 -14.22
CA ALA A 272 -19.61 14.37 -15.16
C ALA A 272 -18.28 14.28 -15.91
N GLU A 273 -18.30 14.32 -17.24
CA GLU A 273 -17.11 14.08 -18.07
C GLU A 273 -16.82 15.26 -19.03
N VAL A 274 -15.60 15.78 -19.00
CA VAL A 274 -15.09 16.81 -19.94
C VAL A 274 -13.89 16.21 -20.67
N LEU A 275 -14.10 15.74 -21.91
CA LEU A 275 -13.18 14.82 -22.59
C LEU A 275 -12.68 15.35 -23.93
N ASN A 276 -11.37 15.29 -24.17
CA ASN A 276 -10.77 15.49 -25.52
C ASN A 276 -11.17 16.81 -26.21
N ASN A 277 -11.49 17.87 -25.46
CA ASN A 277 -11.82 19.17 -26.02
C ASN A 277 -10.54 19.99 -26.29
N PHE A 278 -10.57 20.84 -27.30
CA PHE A 278 -9.44 21.68 -27.72
C PHE A 278 -9.74 23.17 -27.54
N ALA A 279 -8.78 23.94 -27.04
CA ALA A 279 -8.82 25.41 -27.07
C ALA A 279 -7.53 26.01 -27.66
N ALA A 280 -7.65 26.92 -28.64
CA ALA A 280 -6.50 27.54 -29.30
C ALA A 280 -5.68 28.50 -28.41
N GLU A 281 -6.26 28.96 -27.28
CA GLU A 281 -5.50 29.62 -26.21
C GLU A 281 -5.72 28.88 -24.88
N ILE A 282 -6.73 29.20 -24.09
CA ILE A 282 -6.76 28.84 -22.64
C ILE A 282 -7.94 27.95 -22.23
N GLY A 283 -7.71 27.02 -21.29
CA GLY A 283 -8.78 26.18 -20.74
C GLY A 283 -9.35 25.20 -21.77
N GLY A 284 -8.58 24.19 -22.16
CA GLY A 284 -8.99 23.19 -23.15
C GLY A 284 -10.28 22.47 -22.73
N GLY A 285 -10.33 21.96 -21.50
CA GLY A 285 -11.54 21.41 -20.90
C GLY A 285 -12.49 22.50 -20.40
N VAL A 286 -12.07 23.23 -19.35
CA VAL A 286 -12.88 24.22 -18.63
C VAL A 286 -12.13 25.54 -18.47
N SER A 287 -12.77 26.66 -18.77
CA SER A 287 -12.25 28.02 -18.46
C SER A 287 -13.19 28.78 -17.51
N VAL A 288 -12.67 29.12 -16.33
CA VAL A 288 -13.39 29.84 -15.26
C VAL A 288 -13.00 31.32 -15.31
N GLY A 289 -13.84 32.16 -15.93
CA GLY A 289 -13.51 33.56 -16.20
C GLY A 289 -14.59 34.58 -15.82
N SER A 290 -14.18 35.85 -15.70
CA SER A 290 -15.08 36.99 -15.59
C SER A 290 -14.32 38.27 -15.90
N HIS A 291 -14.98 39.20 -16.61
CA HIS A 291 -14.48 40.58 -16.74
C HIS A 291 -15.33 41.56 -15.91
N ASN A 292 -16.17 41.02 -15.02
CA ASN A 292 -17.09 41.77 -14.19
C ASN A 292 -16.42 42.27 -12.90
N PRO A 293 -16.61 43.55 -12.50
CA PRO A 293 -16.15 44.06 -11.20
C PRO A 293 -16.92 43.51 -9.99
N GLU A 294 -18.09 42.90 -10.18
CA GLU A 294 -18.98 42.49 -9.08
C GLU A 294 -19.25 40.98 -9.02
N LYS A 295 -18.89 40.20 -10.05
CA LYS A 295 -19.40 38.83 -10.28
C LYS A 295 -18.32 37.83 -10.71
N GLY A 296 -17.79 37.08 -9.74
CA GLY A 296 -16.72 36.09 -9.97
C GLY A 296 -17.29 34.72 -10.33
N SER A 297 -16.73 34.08 -11.35
CA SER A 297 -17.18 32.74 -11.76
C SER A 297 -16.55 31.65 -10.89
N ILE A 298 -17.31 30.59 -10.59
CA ILE A 298 -16.93 29.54 -9.61
C ILE A 298 -17.06 28.15 -10.21
N LEU A 299 -15.99 27.36 -10.10
CA LEU A 299 -16.00 25.91 -10.28
C LEU A 299 -16.07 25.21 -8.92
N ASN A 300 -17.07 24.34 -8.73
CA ASN A 300 -17.15 23.42 -7.60
C ASN A 300 -17.02 21.98 -8.11
N MET A 301 -15.90 21.30 -7.84
CA MET A 301 -15.64 19.92 -8.27
C MET A 301 -15.65 18.96 -7.07
N LYS A 302 -16.60 18.04 -7.08
CA LYS A 302 -16.88 17.01 -6.04
C LYS A 302 -16.94 15.60 -6.64
N GLY A 303 -16.34 15.40 -7.81
CA GLY A 303 -16.42 14.20 -8.63
C GLY A 303 -16.27 14.56 -10.11
N GLY A 304 -16.51 13.60 -10.98
CA GLY A 304 -16.31 13.75 -12.42
C GLY A 304 -14.83 13.73 -12.85
N THR A 305 -14.64 13.87 -14.17
CA THR A 305 -13.39 13.67 -14.89
C THR A 305 -13.17 14.80 -15.90
N VAL A 306 -11.97 15.38 -15.91
CA VAL A 306 -11.45 16.28 -16.94
C VAL A 306 -10.25 15.59 -17.57
N ASP A 307 -10.42 15.00 -18.76
CA ASP A 307 -9.43 14.10 -19.36
C ASP A 307 -9.14 14.36 -20.83
N GLY A 308 -7.86 14.25 -21.23
CA GLY A 308 -7.43 14.33 -22.63
C GLY A 308 -7.62 15.71 -23.30
N ASN A 309 -7.95 16.76 -22.55
CA ASN A 309 -8.21 18.09 -23.12
C ASN A 309 -6.90 18.83 -23.41
N VAL A 310 -6.87 19.59 -24.51
CA VAL A 310 -5.68 20.28 -25.01
C VAL A 310 -5.91 21.78 -25.06
N ALA A 311 -4.94 22.56 -24.61
CA ALA A 311 -4.92 24.01 -24.76
C ALA A 311 -3.63 24.47 -25.44
N GLY A 312 -3.75 25.40 -26.39
CA GLY A 312 -2.60 26.00 -27.06
C GLY A 312 -1.71 26.82 -26.13
N SER A 313 -2.30 27.34 -25.06
CA SER A 313 -1.70 28.12 -23.98
C SER A 313 -2.27 27.64 -22.63
N SER A 314 -2.00 28.36 -21.56
CA SER A 314 -2.13 27.85 -20.18
C SER A 314 -3.50 27.23 -19.83
N GLY A 315 -3.45 26.10 -19.10
CA GLY A 315 -4.64 25.38 -18.62
C GLY A 315 -5.21 24.37 -19.63
N GLY A 316 -4.51 23.25 -19.87
CA GLY A 316 -5.01 22.17 -20.73
C GLY A 316 -6.36 21.62 -20.27
N GLY A 317 -6.42 21.14 -19.02
CA GLY A 317 -7.66 20.70 -18.39
C GLY A 317 -8.52 21.85 -17.90
N ILE A 318 -7.98 22.67 -16.99
CA ILE A 318 -8.72 23.75 -16.30
C ILE A 318 -7.92 25.05 -16.29
N PHE A 319 -8.54 26.17 -16.65
CA PHE A 319 -8.00 27.54 -16.48
C PHE A 319 -8.84 28.33 -15.48
N ILE A 320 -8.19 29.07 -14.57
CA ILE A 320 -8.84 29.93 -13.55
C ILE A 320 -8.35 31.38 -13.72
N GLN A 321 -9.25 32.31 -14.04
CA GLN A 321 -8.89 33.71 -14.36
C GLN A 321 -8.59 34.57 -13.13
N ALA A 322 -7.58 35.44 -13.28
CA ALA A 322 -7.21 36.51 -12.36
C ALA A 322 -8.28 37.62 -12.27
N LYS A 323 -8.16 38.46 -11.24
CA LYS A 323 -8.87 39.75 -11.16
C LYS A 323 -8.19 40.76 -12.10
N TYR A 324 -8.95 41.29 -13.06
CA TYR A 324 -8.50 42.35 -13.96
C TYR A 324 -9.27 43.65 -13.70
N TYR A 325 -8.56 44.77 -13.55
CA TYR A 325 -9.09 46.15 -13.56
C TYR A 325 -10.40 46.35 -12.76
N SER A 326 -10.34 46.18 -11.42
CA SER A 326 -11.49 46.14 -10.47
C SER A 326 -12.38 44.90 -10.50
N GLY A 327 -12.07 43.91 -11.33
CA GLY A 327 -12.76 42.60 -11.46
C GLY A 327 -12.96 41.81 -10.16
N THR A 328 -13.80 40.79 -10.19
CA THR A 328 -13.79 39.69 -9.21
C THR A 328 -13.09 38.46 -9.78
N GLN A 329 -12.14 37.88 -9.06
CA GLN A 329 -11.38 36.71 -9.52
C GLN A 329 -12.24 35.46 -9.72
N GLY A 330 -11.79 34.58 -10.63
CA GLY A 330 -12.31 33.21 -10.74
C GLY A 330 -11.82 32.34 -9.58
N LYS A 331 -12.67 31.41 -9.13
CA LYS A 331 -12.36 30.51 -8.00
C LYS A 331 -12.68 29.05 -8.34
N ALA A 332 -11.83 28.12 -7.94
CA ALA A 332 -12.09 26.69 -8.02
C ALA A 332 -12.00 26.02 -6.64
N TYR A 333 -13.03 25.25 -6.28
CA TYR A 333 -13.10 24.44 -5.08
C TYR A 333 -13.13 22.96 -5.47
N ILE A 334 -11.98 22.28 -5.40
CA ILE A 334 -11.79 20.92 -5.91
C ILE A 334 -11.55 19.96 -4.74
N THR A 335 -12.49 19.03 -4.52
CA THR A 335 -12.53 18.17 -3.32
C THR A 335 -12.63 16.68 -3.61
N ALA A 336 -13.09 16.31 -4.81
CA ALA A 336 -12.92 15.00 -5.41
C ALA A 336 -12.96 15.13 -6.93
N GLY A 337 -12.37 14.17 -7.66
CA GLY A 337 -12.41 14.13 -9.13
C GLY A 337 -11.08 13.69 -9.76
N ARG A 338 -11.07 13.61 -11.09
CA ARG A 338 -9.89 13.26 -11.90
C ARG A 338 -9.57 14.38 -12.88
N ILE A 339 -8.31 14.77 -12.95
CA ILE A 339 -7.79 15.76 -13.91
C ILE A 339 -6.56 15.11 -14.54
N THR A 340 -6.77 14.41 -15.66
CA THR A 340 -5.78 13.45 -16.17
C THR A 340 -5.49 13.60 -17.66
N ASN A 341 -4.26 13.30 -18.09
CA ASN A 341 -3.86 13.29 -19.50
C ASN A 341 -4.15 14.60 -20.28
N ASN A 342 -4.31 15.75 -19.61
CA ASN A 342 -4.55 17.03 -20.27
C ASN A 342 -3.23 17.72 -20.62
N GLU A 343 -3.22 18.52 -21.69
CA GLU A 343 -2.00 19.04 -22.31
C GLU A 343 -2.05 20.56 -22.52
N MET A 344 -0.94 21.23 -22.20
CA MET A 344 -0.62 22.56 -22.72
C MET A 344 0.45 22.40 -23.80
N ASP A 345 0.07 22.55 -25.08
CA ASP A 345 0.90 22.16 -26.24
C ASP A 345 1.85 23.26 -26.75
N GLY A 346 1.68 24.51 -26.31
CA GLY A 346 2.54 25.64 -26.68
C GLY A 346 2.22 26.33 -28.02
N SER A 347 1.16 25.93 -28.72
CA SER A 347 0.77 26.47 -30.04
C SER A 347 0.07 27.84 -29.99
N GLY A 348 -0.30 28.33 -28.80
CA GLY A 348 -1.01 29.58 -28.55
C GLY A 348 -0.21 30.86 -28.81
N LYS A 349 -0.78 32.02 -28.48
CA LYS A 349 -0.21 33.37 -28.73
C LYS A 349 -0.04 34.18 -27.44
N THR A 350 -0.75 33.83 -26.37
CA THR A 350 -0.56 34.40 -25.04
C THR A 350 0.72 33.91 -24.36
N ASN A 351 1.16 34.54 -23.26
CA ASN A 351 2.43 34.19 -22.61
C ASN A 351 2.31 32.91 -21.77
N MET A 352 3.02 31.85 -22.19
CA MET A 352 2.93 30.50 -21.65
C MET A 352 4.03 30.17 -20.61
N ALA A 353 4.70 31.16 -20.01
CA ALA A 353 5.83 30.97 -19.08
C ALA A 353 5.58 29.98 -17.92
N PHE A 354 4.31 29.82 -17.53
CA PHE A 354 3.80 28.78 -16.65
C PHE A 354 2.57 28.16 -17.34
N GLY A 355 2.65 26.88 -17.70
CA GLY A 355 1.66 26.22 -18.56
C GLY A 355 0.43 25.74 -17.79
N GLY A 356 0.60 24.76 -16.91
CA GLY A 356 -0.54 24.10 -16.28
C GLY A 356 -1.25 23.16 -17.26
N GLY A 357 -0.69 21.96 -17.46
CA GLY A 357 -1.33 20.92 -18.27
C GLY A 357 -2.67 20.49 -17.68
N GLY A 358 -2.67 20.05 -16.42
CA GLY A 358 -3.89 19.72 -15.69
C GLY A 358 -4.70 20.96 -15.28
N ILE A 359 -4.08 21.85 -14.51
CA ILE A 359 -4.70 23.10 -14.02
C ILE A 359 -3.74 24.28 -14.23
N TYR A 360 -4.27 25.41 -14.67
CA TYR A 360 -3.61 26.71 -14.56
C TYR A 360 -4.40 27.70 -13.70
N VAL A 361 -3.70 28.35 -12.77
CA VAL A 361 -4.23 29.45 -11.96
C VAL A 361 -3.58 30.75 -12.40
N ASN A 362 -4.35 31.66 -13.01
CA ASN A 362 -3.84 32.94 -13.46
C ASN A 362 -3.70 33.94 -12.30
N GLY A 363 -2.78 34.89 -12.42
CA GLY A 363 -2.59 36.01 -11.50
C GLY A 363 -2.17 37.26 -12.26
N ALA A 364 -2.53 38.44 -11.74
CA ALA A 364 -2.32 39.71 -12.44
C ALA A 364 -1.81 40.81 -11.49
N THR A 365 -1.33 41.90 -12.07
CA THR A 365 -1.20 43.19 -11.40
C THR A 365 -2.47 44.03 -11.56
N GLU A 366 -2.78 44.84 -10.54
CA GLU A 366 -3.91 45.76 -10.54
C GLU A 366 -3.48 47.13 -9.98
N THR A 367 -3.75 48.21 -10.73
CA THR A 367 -3.56 49.57 -10.22
C THR A 367 -4.76 49.95 -9.34
N ILE A 368 -4.55 50.01 -8.02
CA ILE A 368 -5.54 50.54 -7.08
C ILE A 368 -5.40 52.06 -6.95
N ARG A 369 -6.51 52.72 -6.64
CA ARG A 369 -6.53 54.13 -6.23
C ARG A 369 -7.00 54.23 -4.79
N TYR A 370 -6.24 54.94 -3.97
CA TYR A 370 -6.58 55.19 -2.56
C TYR A 370 -6.35 56.65 -2.21
N LYS A 371 -6.92 57.11 -1.11
CA LYS A 371 -6.55 58.40 -0.53
C LYS A 371 -5.55 58.18 0.58
N ASP A 372 -4.48 58.96 0.59
CA ASP A 372 -3.56 59.00 1.73
C ASP A 372 -4.18 59.73 2.93
N GLU A 373 -3.42 59.80 4.03
CA GLU A 373 -3.81 60.46 5.27
C GLU A 373 -4.13 61.96 5.13
N ASN A 374 -3.66 62.60 4.05
CA ASN A 374 -3.94 64.00 3.71
C ASN A 374 -5.12 64.15 2.74
N GLY A 375 -5.76 63.03 2.36
CA GLY A 375 -6.90 63.00 1.44
C GLY A 375 -6.53 63.11 -0.04
N VAL A 376 -5.23 63.11 -0.37
CA VAL A 376 -4.73 63.16 -1.75
C VAL A 376 -4.89 61.80 -2.41
N LEU A 377 -5.35 61.79 -3.66
CA LEU A 377 -5.55 60.55 -4.41
C LEU A 377 -4.20 60.03 -4.93
N GLN A 378 -3.80 58.85 -4.45
CA GLN A 378 -2.61 58.13 -4.87
C GLN A 378 -3.00 56.92 -5.73
N GLU A 379 -2.09 56.50 -6.62
CA GLU A 379 -2.18 55.24 -7.35
C GLU A 379 -1.06 54.29 -6.90
N ALA A 380 -1.35 53.00 -6.76
CA ALA A 380 -0.34 51.98 -6.51
C ALA A 380 -0.65 50.69 -7.27
N THR A 381 0.40 50.03 -7.79
CA THR A 381 0.28 48.71 -8.40
C THR A 381 0.31 47.65 -7.30
N VAL A 382 -0.80 46.93 -7.15
CA VAL A 382 -0.88 45.71 -6.33
C VAL A 382 -0.51 44.52 -7.21
N HIS A 383 0.39 43.70 -6.71
CA HIS A 383 0.79 42.43 -7.32
C HIS A 383 0.04 41.29 -6.62
N GLY A 384 -0.46 40.32 -7.38
CA GLY A 384 -1.20 39.19 -6.82
C GLY A 384 -2.73 39.35 -6.84
N ALA A 385 -3.29 40.01 -7.86
CA ALA A 385 -4.75 40.09 -8.10
C ALA A 385 -5.28 38.73 -8.63
N ASN A 386 -5.17 37.71 -7.79
CA ASN A 386 -5.05 36.32 -8.25
C ASN A 386 -6.38 35.59 -8.43
N GLY A 387 -6.41 34.68 -9.40
CA GLY A 387 -7.34 33.55 -9.42
C GLY A 387 -7.00 32.59 -8.28
N GLU A 388 -8.00 31.86 -7.78
CA GLU A 388 -7.84 31.04 -6.57
C GLU A 388 -8.17 29.57 -6.82
N LEU A 389 -7.24 28.69 -6.44
CA LEU A 389 -7.45 27.24 -6.38
C LEU A 389 -7.43 26.78 -4.92
N TYR A 390 -8.57 26.29 -4.44
CA TYR A 390 -8.72 25.61 -3.17
C TYR A 390 -8.91 24.11 -3.41
N ILE A 391 -7.94 23.29 -3.02
CA ILE A 391 -7.90 21.88 -3.39
C ILE A 391 -7.55 20.99 -2.18
N LYS A 392 -8.15 19.79 -2.07
CA LYS A 392 -8.01 18.92 -0.90
C LYS A 392 -7.88 17.44 -1.27
N ASN A 393 -7.20 16.68 -0.41
CA ASN A 393 -6.98 15.23 -0.52
C ASN A 393 -6.42 14.84 -1.89
N VAL A 394 -5.25 15.39 -2.22
CA VAL A 394 -4.70 15.39 -3.58
C VAL A 394 -3.57 14.40 -3.75
N LEU A 395 -3.54 13.71 -4.88
CA LEU A 395 -2.35 13.03 -5.40
C LEU A 395 -1.96 13.66 -6.74
N ILE A 396 -0.78 14.28 -6.80
CA ILE A 396 -0.22 14.86 -8.02
C ILE A 396 0.93 13.94 -8.50
N THR A 397 0.64 13.04 -9.44
CA THR A 397 1.51 11.90 -9.75
C THR A 397 1.69 11.66 -11.25
N ASP A 398 2.89 11.27 -11.68
CA ASP A 398 3.20 10.87 -13.07
C ASP A 398 2.91 11.99 -14.12
N ASN A 399 2.93 13.27 -13.74
CA ASN A 399 2.79 14.42 -14.66
C ASN A 399 4.16 14.83 -15.27
N LYS A 400 4.16 15.56 -16.39
CA LYS A 400 5.38 15.97 -17.12
C LYS A 400 5.41 17.45 -17.46
N SER A 401 6.61 18.05 -17.47
CA SER A 401 6.85 19.39 -18.01
C SER A 401 8.21 19.45 -18.71
N GLU A 402 8.31 20.17 -19.83
CA GLU A 402 9.59 20.39 -20.52
C GLU A 402 10.58 21.22 -19.68
N TRP A 403 10.06 22.10 -18.81
CA TRP A 403 10.81 22.96 -17.91
C TRP A 403 10.56 22.51 -16.45
N GLU A 404 10.82 23.40 -15.48
CA GLU A 404 10.74 23.10 -14.04
C GLU A 404 9.29 22.85 -13.55
N GLY A 405 9.14 22.07 -12.48
CA GLY A 405 7.89 21.93 -11.71
C GLY A 405 6.81 21.09 -12.40
N ALA A 406 7.11 19.83 -12.73
CA ALA A 406 6.16 18.94 -13.39
C ALA A 406 4.95 18.58 -12.51
N GLY A 407 5.12 18.48 -11.20
CA GLY A 407 4.01 18.44 -10.25
C GLY A 407 3.30 19.79 -10.16
N MET A 408 4.01 20.82 -9.68
CA MET A 408 3.52 22.19 -9.54
C MET A 408 4.61 23.24 -9.85
N ALA A 409 4.24 24.34 -10.51
CA ALA A 409 5.12 25.47 -10.79
C ALA A 409 4.45 26.82 -10.52
N SER A 410 5.14 27.72 -9.80
CA SER A 410 4.60 28.95 -9.22
C SER A 410 5.45 30.20 -9.56
N CYS A 411 4.80 31.27 -10.04
CA CYS A 411 5.45 32.49 -10.56
C CYS A 411 5.68 33.61 -9.50
N PRO A 412 6.38 34.72 -9.84
CA PRO A 412 6.77 35.75 -8.87
C PRO A 412 5.64 36.53 -8.17
N ILE A 413 4.40 36.45 -8.64
CA ILE A 413 3.21 37.03 -7.96
C ILE A 413 2.25 35.98 -7.37
N SER A 414 2.65 34.71 -7.38
CA SER A 414 1.87 33.62 -6.80
C SER A 414 1.98 33.56 -5.27
N ASP A 415 0.96 32.98 -4.65
CA ASP A 415 0.93 32.64 -3.22
C ASP A 415 0.57 31.16 -3.08
N THR A 416 1.50 30.35 -2.58
CA THR A 416 1.43 28.87 -2.63
C THR A 416 1.48 28.27 -1.23
N THR A 417 0.33 27.88 -0.69
CA THR A 417 0.22 27.25 0.64
C THR A 417 -0.17 25.77 0.54
N ILE A 418 0.61 24.90 1.20
CA ILE A 418 0.35 23.47 1.37
C ILE A 418 0.24 23.15 2.86
N HIS A 419 -0.95 22.71 3.29
CA HIS A 419 -1.20 22.20 4.63
C HIS A 419 -1.06 20.66 4.71
N VAL A 420 -0.90 20.13 5.93
CA VAL A 420 -0.88 18.68 6.19
C VAL A 420 -2.30 18.08 6.25
N ASN A 421 -3.22 18.76 6.93
CA ASN A 421 -4.60 18.32 7.06
C ASN A 421 -5.28 18.43 5.68
N ASN A 422 -5.83 17.32 5.19
CA ASN A 422 -6.39 17.17 3.85
C ASN A 422 -5.45 17.60 2.70
N GLY A 423 -4.12 17.48 2.87
CA GLY A 423 -3.10 18.02 1.97
C GLY A 423 -2.91 17.30 0.62
N VAL A 424 -1.68 17.35 0.10
CA VAL A 424 -1.23 16.68 -1.14
C VAL A 424 -0.14 15.65 -0.85
N ALA A 425 -0.04 14.62 -1.67
CA ALA A 425 1.20 13.89 -1.91
C ALA A 425 1.61 14.01 -3.39
N PHE A 426 2.92 14.02 -3.64
CA PHE A 426 3.49 13.97 -4.98
C PHE A 426 4.06 12.57 -5.28
N GLY A 427 4.42 12.30 -6.54
CA GLY A 427 5.15 11.09 -6.91
C GLY A 427 5.42 10.99 -8.40
N LYS A 428 6.63 10.54 -8.78
CA LYS A 428 7.02 10.24 -10.18
C LYS A 428 6.82 11.35 -11.23
N ASN A 429 6.57 12.59 -10.82
CA ASN A 429 6.50 13.71 -11.75
C ASN A 429 7.88 13.91 -12.42
N GLN A 430 7.91 14.35 -13.67
CA GLN A 430 9.12 14.40 -14.50
C GLN A 430 9.26 15.75 -15.18
N ALA A 431 10.16 16.58 -14.67
CA ALA A 431 10.51 17.89 -15.22
C ALA A 431 11.78 17.77 -16.08
N GLY A 432 11.81 18.42 -17.25
CA GLY A 432 13.00 18.53 -18.08
C GLY A 432 14.09 19.44 -17.50
N LYS A 433 13.80 20.12 -16.39
CA LYS A 433 14.72 20.96 -15.61
C LYS A 433 14.54 20.70 -14.10
N PRO A 434 15.53 21.05 -13.25
CA PRO A 434 15.50 20.78 -11.81
C PRO A 434 14.19 21.17 -11.08
N GLY A 435 13.74 20.29 -10.17
CA GLY A 435 12.48 20.44 -9.43
C GLY A 435 11.34 19.68 -10.11
N ASN A 436 11.26 18.37 -9.89
CA ASN A 436 10.22 17.51 -10.45
C ASN A 436 8.84 17.80 -9.86
N ASP A 437 8.75 17.94 -8.54
CA ASP A 437 7.47 18.05 -7.83
C ASP A 437 7.04 19.50 -7.62
N LEU A 438 7.97 20.39 -7.28
CA LEU A 438 7.67 21.80 -7.05
C LEU A 438 8.78 22.73 -7.55
N PHE A 439 8.38 23.79 -8.23
CA PHE A 439 9.21 24.94 -8.59
C PHE A 439 8.51 26.25 -8.19
N ILE A 440 9.23 27.15 -7.52
CA ILE A 440 8.79 28.50 -7.16
C ILE A 440 9.83 29.49 -7.71
N TYR A 441 9.37 30.59 -8.30
CA TYR A 441 10.17 31.55 -9.03
C TYR A 441 9.91 32.99 -8.58
N SER A 442 10.97 33.78 -8.42
CA SER A 442 10.91 35.23 -8.14
C SER A 442 11.74 36.00 -9.16
N ASN A 443 11.27 37.14 -9.66
CA ASN A 443 11.95 37.94 -10.68
C ASN A 443 11.31 39.33 -10.73
N GLU A 444 12.12 40.40 -10.65
CA GLU A 444 11.64 41.79 -10.65
C GLU A 444 11.47 42.37 -12.07
N ASP A 445 12.08 41.76 -13.09
CA ASP A 445 11.99 42.09 -14.52
C ASP A 445 11.01 41.16 -15.29
N TYR A 446 9.94 40.68 -14.63
CA TYR A 446 8.92 39.77 -15.18
C TYR A 446 7.60 40.45 -15.61
N GLY A 447 7.62 41.76 -15.83
CA GLY A 447 6.50 42.55 -16.36
C GLY A 447 5.27 42.56 -15.45
N ALA A 448 4.10 42.25 -16.00
CA ALA A 448 2.84 42.15 -15.23
C ALA A 448 2.81 40.99 -14.20
N HIS A 449 3.87 40.18 -14.16
CA HIS A 449 4.07 39.13 -13.17
C HIS A 449 5.41 39.29 -12.43
N SER A 450 6.04 40.48 -12.44
CA SER A 450 7.20 40.79 -11.58
C SER A 450 6.84 40.65 -10.10
N GLY A 451 7.78 40.20 -9.27
CA GLY A 451 7.59 40.14 -7.83
C GLY A 451 8.53 39.17 -7.11
N ASN A 452 8.17 38.86 -5.86
CA ASN A 452 8.82 37.85 -5.04
C ASN A 452 7.74 36.88 -4.52
N ALA A 453 7.79 35.63 -4.95
CA ALA A 453 6.73 34.63 -4.70
C ALA A 453 6.62 34.24 -3.23
N LYS A 454 5.40 34.01 -2.75
CA LYS A 454 5.13 33.56 -1.38
C LYS A 454 4.86 32.08 -1.32
N TYR A 455 5.40 31.41 -0.31
CA TYR A 455 5.18 29.98 -0.12
C TYR A 455 5.12 29.56 1.35
N LYS A 456 4.38 28.49 1.61
CA LYS A 456 4.25 27.82 2.91
C LYS A 456 4.04 26.34 2.67
N LEU A 457 5.09 25.55 2.82
CA LEU A 457 5.13 24.12 2.53
C LEU A 457 5.00 23.31 3.82
N SER A 458 4.12 22.31 3.81
CA SER A 458 4.10 21.31 4.87
C SER A 458 5.34 20.42 4.78
N LYS A 459 5.91 20.05 5.93
CA LYS A 459 6.92 18.98 6.06
C LYS A 459 6.35 17.60 5.77
N ARG A 460 5.01 17.46 5.89
CA ARG A 460 4.26 16.21 5.76
C ARG A 460 3.22 16.28 4.64
N MET A 461 3.13 15.20 3.88
CA MET A 461 2.14 14.98 2.83
C MET A 461 0.78 14.56 3.39
N LEU A 462 -0.20 14.39 2.49
CA LEU A 462 -1.48 13.72 2.77
C LEU A 462 -1.24 12.38 3.48
N GLY A 463 -2.01 12.10 4.53
CA GLY A 463 -1.78 10.95 5.41
C GLY A 463 -0.74 11.17 6.52
N GLY A 464 0.00 12.29 6.50
CA GLY A 464 0.95 12.65 7.54
C GLY A 464 2.35 12.04 7.40
N GLY A 465 2.63 11.29 6.34
CA GLY A 465 4.01 10.87 6.04
C GLY A 465 4.90 12.06 5.73
N LEU A 466 6.22 11.94 5.90
CA LEU A 466 7.15 13.01 5.53
C LEU A 466 7.24 13.13 4.00
N PHE A 467 7.37 14.36 3.49
CA PHE A 467 7.73 14.57 2.07
C PHE A 467 9.19 14.24 1.78
N ASN A 468 10.08 14.33 2.79
CA ASN A 468 11.54 14.28 2.63
C ASN A 468 12.00 15.21 1.50
N TRP A 469 11.63 16.49 1.59
CA TRP A 469 11.94 17.50 0.60
C TRP A 469 13.46 17.65 0.42
N THR A 470 13.92 17.49 -0.82
CA THR A 470 15.32 17.76 -1.21
C THR A 470 15.40 18.79 -2.31
N LYS A 471 16.42 19.64 -2.24
CA LYS A 471 16.92 20.45 -3.35
C LYS A 471 17.49 19.55 -4.47
N PRO A 472 17.81 20.09 -5.67
CA PRO A 472 18.23 19.26 -6.81
C PRO A 472 19.61 18.62 -6.66
N ASP A 473 20.42 19.08 -5.70
CA ASP A 473 21.69 18.48 -5.29
C ASP A 473 21.53 17.31 -4.29
N GLY A 474 20.29 17.01 -3.89
CA GLY A 474 19.97 15.99 -2.89
C GLY A 474 20.02 16.47 -1.43
N THR A 475 20.36 17.75 -1.17
CA THR A 475 20.36 18.28 0.20
C THR A 475 18.93 18.49 0.71
N ALA A 476 18.68 18.12 1.97
CA ALA A 476 17.39 18.31 2.62
C ALA A 476 17.12 19.79 2.93
N LEU A 477 15.84 20.19 2.94
CA LEU A 477 15.42 21.52 3.38
C LEU A 477 15.58 21.70 4.89
N THR A 478 15.98 22.90 5.32
CA THR A 478 15.94 23.26 6.75
C THR A 478 14.52 23.58 7.23
N ASP A 479 14.34 23.72 8.54
CA ASP A 479 13.05 24.04 9.15
C ASP A 479 12.51 25.42 8.71
N GLU A 480 13.42 26.36 8.44
CA GLU A 480 13.15 27.73 8.00
C GLU A 480 12.77 27.79 6.51
N GLU A 481 13.38 26.95 5.67
CA GLU A 481 13.13 26.86 4.22
C GLU A 481 11.74 26.31 3.84
N HIS A 482 10.89 26.02 4.84
CA HIS A 482 9.53 25.56 4.61
C HIS A 482 8.51 26.70 4.45
N ALA A 483 8.82 27.96 4.80
CA ALA A 483 7.90 29.07 4.57
C ALA A 483 8.59 30.43 4.45
N GLY A 484 8.13 31.25 3.51
CA GLY A 484 8.60 32.63 3.39
C GLY A 484 8.19 33.30 2.08
N THR A 485 8.86 34.41 1.80
CA THR A 485 8.92 35.04 0.48
C THR A 485 10.24 34.63 -0.15
N LEU A 486 10.22 34.09 -1.38
CA LEU A 486 11.44 33.80 -2.12
C LEU A 486 12.07 35.11 -2.58
N VAL A 487 13.15 35.53 -1.93
CA VAL A 487 13.91 36.75 -2.26
C VAL A 487 14.93 36.42 -3.37
N ILE A 488 15.12 37.36 -4.30
CA ILE A 488 16.19 37.28 -5.32
C ILE A 488 17.56 37.48 -4.63
N PRO A 489 18.56 36.61 -4.84
CA PRO A 489 19.89 36.78 -4.25
C PRO A 489 20.58 38.07 -4.70
N GLU A 490 21.43 38.64 -3.84
CA GLU A 490 22.15 39.89 -4.16
C GLU A 490 23.05 39.71 -5.41
N GLY A 491 22.80 40.50 -6.45
CA GLY A 491 23.52 40.46 -7.73
C GLY A 491 22.93 39.48 -8.76
N GLU A 492 21.96 38.64 -8.40
CA GLU A 492 21.26 37.76 -9.34
C GLU A 492 20.05 38.44 -10.00
N LYS A 493 19.56 37.86 -11.09
CA LYS A 493 18.38 38.35 -11.82
C LYS A 493 17.07 37.69 -11.41
N ASP A 494 17.13 36.53 -10.77
CA ASP A 494 15.97 35.80 -10.32
C ASP A 494 16.26 34.93 -9.09
N GLY A 495 15.20 34.61 -8.35
CA GLY A 495 15.20 33.60 -7.30
C GLY A 495 14.59 32.32 -7.84
N LYS A 496 15.28 31.19 -7.67
CA LYS A 496 14.79 29.85 -8.06
C LYS A 496 14.76 28.94 -6.84
N PHE A 497 13.59 28.36 -6.55
CA PHE A 497 13.43 27.36 -5.50
C PHE A 497 12.79 26.11 -6.10
N ALA A 498 13.61 25.09 -6.34
CA ALA A 498 13.24 23.82 -6.97
C ALA A 498 13.42 22.68 -5.96
N VAL A 499 12.39 21.86 -5.77
CA VAL A 499 12.43 20.73 -4.81
C VAL A 499 11.75 19.47 -5.34
N ASN A 500 12.24 18.34 -4.85
CA ASN A 500 11.70 16.99 -5.09
C ASN A 500 11.23 16.40 -3.76
N SER A 501 10.18 15.58 -3.79
CA SER A 501 9.75 14.77 -2.65
C SER A 501 10.32 13.35 -2.74
N ASN A 502 10.75 12.80 -1.61
CA ASN A 502 11.34 11.45 -1.51
C ASN A 502 10.71 10.64 -0.34
N PRO A 503 9.37 10.52 -0.27
CA PRO A 503 8.68 9.85 0.84
C PRO A 503 9.02 8.36 0.96
N GLU A 504 9.05 7.82 2.19
CA GLU A 504 9.25 6.39 2.48
C GLU A 504 8.12 5.51 1.88
N ASP A 505 6.86 5.89 2.12
CA ASP A 505 5.68 5.21 1.62
C ASP A 505 4.54 6.22 1.35
N ILE A 506 3.96 6.15 0.15
CA ILE A 506 2.79 6.97 -0.27
C ILE A 506 1.48 6.17 -0.27
N GLY A 507 1.47 4.95 0.27
CA GLY A 507 0.32 4.05 0.30
C GLY A 507 -0.89 4.62 1.05
N LEU A 508 -0.66 5.33 2.15
CA LEU A 508 -1.72 6.03 2.90
C LEU A 508 -2.26 7.22 2.10
N ALA A 509 -1.37 8.04 1.52
CA ALA A 509 -1.78 9.16 0.69
C ALA A 509 -2.65 8.71 -0.49
N LYS A 510 -2.27 7.61 -1.15
CA LYS A 510 -3.05 6.98 -2.23
C LYS A 510 -4.42 6.46 -1.80
N ALA A 511 -4.56 5.99 -0.55
CA ALA A 511 -5.85 5.55 -0.01
C ALA A 511 -6.79 6.72 0.33
N LEU A 512 -6.22 7.83 0.81
CA LEU A 512 -6.96 9.05 1.19
C LEU A 512 -7.23 10.01 0.01
N ALA A 513 -6.50 9.89 -1.10
CA ALA A 513 -6.62 10.80 -2.22
C ALA A 513 -8.00 10.72 -2.89
N LYS A 514 -8.72 11.84 -2.90
CA LYS A 514 -10.00 12.01 -3.60
C LYS A 514 -9.85 12.79 -4.91
N VAL A 515 -8.81 13.61 -5.03
CA VAL A 515 -8.46 14.36 -6.24
C VAL A 515 -7.18 13.79 -6.84
N ILE A 516 -7.24 13.33 -8.09
CA ILE A 516 -6.10 12.76 -8.80
C ILE A 516 -5.73 13.68 -9.97
N ILE A 517 -4.51 14.23 -9.94
CA ILE A 517 -3.92 15.02 -11.02
C ILE A 517 -2.76 14.21 -11.60
N SER A 518 -2.94 13.60 -12.78
CA SER A 518 -1.98 12.60 -13.28
C SER A 518 -1.87 12.47 -14.80
N GLY A 519 -0.66 12.23 -15.31
CA GLY A 519 -0.40 12.06 -16.74
C GLY A 519 -0.50 13.35 -17.57
N ASN A 520 -0.75 14.51 -16.94
CA ASN A 520 -0.86 15.78 -17.65
C ASN A 520 0.52 16.30 -18.12
N THR A 521 0.55 17.00 -19.25
CA THR A 521 1.75 17.47 -19.95
C THR A 521 1.76 18.99 -20.13
N SER A 522 2.96 19.59 -20.14
CA SER A 522 3.14 21.03 -20.37
C SER A 522 4.43 21.29 -21.16
N ALA A 523 4.29 21.96 -22.30
CA ALA A 523 5.41 22.47 -23.12
C ALA A 523 6.26 23.56 -22.41
N THR A 524 5.87 23.99 -21.21
CA THR A 524 6.69 24.84 -20.34
C THR A 524 6.79 24.23 -18.94
N ARG A 525 6.15 24.85 -17.94
CA ARG A 525 6.17 24.47 -16.52
C ARG A 525 4.80 24.00 -16.05
N GLY A 526 4.75 23.32 -14.91
CA GLY A 526 3.48 22.93 -14.30
C GLY A 526 2.74 21.88 -15.13
N GLY A 527 3.23 20.64 -15.12
CA GLY A 527 2.53 19.53 -15.78
C GLY A 527 1.16 19.29 -15.12
N GLY A 528 1.17 19.02 -13.82
CA GLY A 528 -0.04 18.93 -13.00
C GLY A 528 -0.69 20.30 -12.79
N ILE A 529 0.04 21.25 -12.17
CA ILE A 529 -0.45 22.59 -11.88
C ILE A 529 0.57 23.68 -12.26
N GLY A 530 0.16 24.65 -13.08
CA GLY A 530 0.88 25.91 -13.30
C GLY A 530 0.18 27.06 -12.58
N SER A 531 0.94 28.02 -12.05
CA SER A 531 0.37 29.13 -11.29
C SER A 531 1.09 30.45 -11.47
N ASN A 532 0.35 31.45 -11.91
CA ASN A 532 0.61 32.84 -11.55
C ASN A 532 -0.28 33.29 -10.36
N GLY A 533 -1.31 32.52 -10.02
CA GLY A 533 -2.32 32.84 -9.02
C GLY A 533 -2.06 32.28 -7.61
N THR A 534 -3.14 32.17 -6.84
CA THR A 534 -3.12 31.70 -5.44
C THR A 534 -3.56 30.25 -5.35
N ILE A 535 -2.74 29.41 -4.71
CA ILE A 535 -3.02 27.99 -4.47
C ILE A 535 -3.03 27.72 -2.97
N VAL A 536 -4.13 27.12 -2.50
CA VAL A 536 -4.25 26.61 -1.13
C VAL A 536 -4.62 25.13 -1.17
N ILE A 537 -3.70 24.28 -0.71
CA ILE A 537 -3.89 22.83 -0.64
C ILE A 537 -4.12 22.40 0.81
N GLY A 538 -5.26 21.75 1.09
CA GLY A 538 -5.62 21.26 2.42
C GLY A 538 -6.35 22.28 3.30
N THR A 539 -6.13 22.21 4.62
CA THR A 539 -6.76 23.08 5.62
C THR A 539 -5.83 23.50 6.76
N GLU A 540 -6.01 24.73 7.25
CA GLU A 540 -5.31 25.29 8.43
C GLU A 540 -5.84 24.75 9.77
N GLU A 541 -6.18 23.47 9.82
CA GLU A 541 -6.58 22.78 11.05
C GLU A 541 -5.37 22.51 11.95
N GLY A 542 -5.63 22.29 13.24
CA GLY A 542 -4.61 21.96 14.23
C GLY A 542 -3.83 20.68 13.87
N LYS A 543 -2.56 20.66 14.29
CA LYS A 543 -1.68 19.49 14.20
C LYS A 543 -1.61 18.78 15.55
N THR A 544 -1.15 17.53 15.56
CA THR A 544 -0.88 16.76 16.78
C THR A 544 0.56 16.24 16.82
N GLU A 545 0.94 15.65 17.95
CA GLU A 545 2.25 15.06 18.19
C GLU A 545 2.12 13.75 18.98
N VAL A 546 2.83 12.71 18.56
CA VAL A 546 2.89 11.41 19.25
C VAL A 546 4.25 11.28 19.92
N LYS A 547 4.23 11.06 21.24
CA LYS A 547 5.42 10.81 22.08
C LYS A 547 5.58 9.32 22.34
N VAL A 548 6.81 8.82 22.32
CA VAL A 548 7.14 7.42 22.65
C VAL A 548 8.32 7.37 23.61
N GLU A 549 8.19 6.58 24.67
CA GLU A 549 9.25 6.28 25.63
C GLU A 549 9.60 4.78 25.55
N LYS A 550 10.87 4.47 25.30
CA LYS A 550 11.39 3.11 25.25
C LYS A 550 11.95 2.68 26.60
N LYS A 551 11.50 1.52 27.09
CA LYS A 551 11.92 0.88 28.34
C LYS A 551 12.49 -0.51 28.10
N TRP A 552 13.41 -0.92 28.96
CA TRP A 552 14.15 -2.18 28.87
C TRP A 552 14.01 -2.97 30.18
N LYS A 553 13.41 -4.16 30.10
CA LYS A 553 13.28 -5.15 31.18
C LYS A 553 14.32 -6.27 30.95
N ASP A 554 15.59 -5.92 31.15
CA ASP A 554 16.75 -6.73 30.75
C ASP A 554 17.87 -6.81 31.82
N ASN A 555 17.49 -6.61 33.09
CA ASN A 555 18.40 -6.50 34.23
C ASN A 555 19.55 -5.49 33.99
N LYS A 556 19.21 -4.25 33.61
CA LYS A 556 20.17 -3.15 33.35
C LYS A 556 21.22 -3.51 32.29
N ASN A 557 20.85 -4.27 31.25
CA ASN A 557 21.75 -4.80 30.22
C ASN A 557 22.91 -5.66 30.77
N ALA A 558 22.70 -6.44 31.83
CA ALA A 558 23.74 -7.27 32.45
C ALA A 558 24.50 -8.17 31.45
N ASN A 559 23.79 -8.68 30.43
CA ASN A 559 24.34 -9.58 29.41
C ASN A 559 25.04 -8.85 28.24
N LYS A 560 25.06 -7.50 28.21
CA LYS A 560 25.61 -6.67 27.12
C LYS A 560 25.05 -7.05 25.74
N LYS A 561 23.72 -7.27 25.67
CA LYS A 561 22.98 -7.69 24.46
C LYS A 561 21.99 -6.64 23.94
N ARG A 562 21.72 -5.58 24.70
CA ARG A 562 20.91 -4.45 24.23
C ARG A 562 21.65 -3.72 23.09
N PRO A 563 21.01 -3.42 21.95
CA PRO A 563 21.60 -2.59 20.90
C PRO A 563 21.70 -1.12 21.35
N ASP A 564 22.58 -0.36 20.69
CA ASP A 564 22.76 1.09 20.96
C ASP A 564 21.61 1.94 20.43
N THR A 565 20.92 1.46 19.38
CA THR A 565 19.78 2.12 18.74
C THR A 565 18.66 1.13 18.41
N ILE A 566 17.45 1.63 18.17
CA ILE A 566 16.27 0.87 17.71
C ILE A 566 15.52 1.62 16.62
N GLU A 567 14.74 0.93 15.78
CA GLU A 567 13.81 1.55 14.82
C GLU A 567 12.36 1.46 15.31
N VAL A 568 11.75 2.62 15.53
CA VAL A 568 10.35 2.81 15.94
C VAL A 568 9.55 3.35 14.77
N GLN A 569 8.47 2.66 14.40
CA GLN A 569 7.58 3.01 13.31
C GLN A 569 6.29 3.63 13.85
N LEU A 570 5.93 4.79 13.33
CA LEU A 570 4.59 5.36 13.46
C LEU A 570 3.70 4.79 12.37
N LEU A 571 2.58 4.21 12.78
CA LEU A 571 1.52 3.70 11.91
C LEU A 571 0.27 4.56 12.07
N ALA A 572 -0.52 4.69 11.01
CA ALA A 572 -1.86 5.26 11.06
C ALA A 572 -2.89 4.25 10.54
N LYS A 573 -4.07 4.24 11.15
CA LYS A 573 -5.13 3.26 10.88
C LYS A 573 -6.31 3.90 10.15
N VAL A 574 -6.64 3.39 8.97
CA VAL A 574 -7.75 3.81 8.11
C VAL A 574 -8.47 2.57 7.59
N ASP A 575 -9.80 2.55 7.69
CA ASP A 575 -10.67 1.44 7.28
C ASP A 575 -10.23 0.06 7.79
N GLY A 576 -9.76 0.02 9.05
CA GLY A 576 -9.27 -1.17 9.72
C GLY A 576 -7.84 -1.59 9.35
N LYS A 577 -7.26 -1.04 8.28
CA LYS A 577 -5.90 -1.32 7.81
C LYS A 577 -4.89 -0.31 8.37
N GLU A 578 -3.69 -0.79 8.68
CA GLU A 578 -2.56 0.05 9.09
C GLU A 578 -1.67 0.41 7.89
N TYR A 579 -1.10 1.61 7.93
CA TYR A 579 -0.16 2.14 6.94
C TYR A 579 1.03 2.79 7.65
N LEU A 580 2.21 2.73 7.03
CA LEU A 580 3.40 3.43 7.54
C LEU A 580 3.25 4.95 7.36
N VAL A 581 3.67 5.70 8.38
CA VAL A 581 3.71 7.17 8.36
C VAL A 581 5.17 7.65 8.38
N GLU A 582 5.97 7.14 9.31
CA GLU A 582 7.35 7.57 9.51
C GLU A 582 8.12 6.52 10.32
N THR A 583 9.36 6.23 9.94
CA THR A 583 10.30 5.43 10.74
C THR A 583 11.29 6.36 11.43
N LYS A 584 11.62 6.11 12.71
CA LYS A 584 12.69 6.81 13.42
C LYS A 584 13.63 5.87 14.13
N GLU A 585 14.92 6.16 14.02
CA GLU A 585 15.92 5.63 14.93
C GLU A 585 15.79 6.31 16.30
N VAL A 586 16.00 5.57 17.39
CA VAL A 586 15.96 6.07 18.78
C VAL A 586 17.18 5.53 19.53
N LYS A 587 17.90 6.41 20.23
CA LYS A 587 19.22 6.06 20.81
C LYS A 587 19.27 6.14 22.33
N ALA A 588 20.25 5.44 22.92
CA ALA A 588 20.56 5.55 24.34
C ALA A 588 20.95 6.99 24.77
N THR A 589 21.53 7.78 23.85
CA THR A 589 21.92 9.19 24.07
C THR A 589 20.75 10.16 24.13
N GLU A 590 19.54 9.73 23.77
CA GLU A 590 18.31 10.54 23.69
C GLU A 590 17.32 10.13 24.80
N ASP A 591 17.84 9.63 25.93
CA ASP A 591 17.06 9.06 27.05
C ASP A 591 16.07 7.96 26.62
N TRP A 592 16.29 7.30 25.48
CA TRP A 592 15.34 6.35 24.88
C TRP A 592 13.95 6.96 24.60
N LYS A 593 13.87 8.25 24.27
CA LYS A 593 12.62 8.97 23.96
C LYS A 593 12.61 9.45 22.51
N VAL A 594 11.46 9.38 21.86
CA VAL A 594 11.27 9.91 20.49
C VAL A 594 9.91 10.59 20.34
N GLN A 595 9.83 11.52 19.40
CA GLN A 595 8.61 12.27 19.11
C GLN A 595 8.36 12.43 17.60
N PHE A 596 7.13 12.20 17.20
CA PHE A 596 6.60 12.47 15.87
C PHE A 596 5.73 13.74 15.95
N LYS A 597 6.19 14.84 15.37
CA LYS A 597 5.54 16.18 15.43
C LYS A 597 4.76 16.48 14.15
N ASP A 598 3.99 17.56 14.13
CA ASP A 598 3.30 18.10 12.94
C ASP A 598 2.25 17.18 12.28
N LEU A 599 1.79 16.13 12.98
CA LEU A 599 0.90 15.12 12.43
C LEU A 599 -0.51 15.68 12.15
N PRO A 600 -1.20 15.21 11.09
CA PRO A 600 -2.59 15.59 10.83
C PRO A 600 -3.52 15.07 11.92
N THR A 601 -4.59 15.82 12.18
CA THR A 601 -5.61 15.48 13.19
C THR A 601 -6.85 14.83 12.60
N LEU A 602 -7.19 15.13 11.34
CA LEU A 602 -8.31 14.55 10.61
C LEU A 602 -7.87 13.89 9.29
N PHE A 603 -8.52 12.77 8.96
CA PHE A 603 -8.61 12.23 7.60
C PHE A 603 -10.09 12.20 7.20
N GLU A 604 -10.44 12.85 6.09
CA GLU A 604 -11.83 12.90 5.57
C GLU A 604 -12.87 13.43 6.58
N GLY A 605 -12.41 14.24 7.55
CA GLY A 605 -13.23 14.75 8.66
C GLY A 605 -13.32 13.84 9.89
N ALA A 606 -12.84 12.59 9.81
CA ALA A 606 -12.74 11.66 10.94
C ALA A 606 -11.40 11.82 11.68
N LYS A 607 -11.39 11.63 13.00
CA LYS A 607 -10.16 11.71 13.82
C LYS A 607 -9.19 10.59 13.48
N VAL A 608 -7.92 10.94 13.27
CA VAL A 608 -6.86 9.95 13.00
C VAL A 608 -6.54 9.13 14.25
N THR A 609 -6.40 7.81 14.08
CA THR A 609 -5.82 6.91 15.08
C THR A 609 -4.42 6.49 14.66
N TYR A 610 -3.44 6.76 15.52
CA TYR A 610 -2.04 6.36 15.38
C TYR A 610 -1.71 5.18 16.30
N THR A 611 -0.87 4.27 15.81
CA THR A 611 -0.29 3.16 16.57
C THR A 611 1.24 3.17 16.44
N ILE A 612 1.93 2.53 17.38
CA ILE A 612 3.39 2.41 17.38
C ILE A 612 3.77 0.95 17.21
N LYS A 613 4.80 0.69 16.40
CA LYS A 613 5.41 -0.62 16.20
C LYS A 613 6.93 -0.50 16.28
N GLU A 614 7.59 -1.53 16.78
CA GLU A 614 9.05 -1.65 16.75
C GLU A 614 9.48 -2.68 15.69
N LYS A 615 10.60 -2.41 15.02
CA LYS A 615 11.29 -3.39 14.18
C LYS A 615 11.93 -4.46 15.06
N ALA A 616 11.57 -5.73 14.85
CA ALA A 616 11.93 -6.82 15.75
C ALA A 616 13.44 -6.88 16.07
N ILE A 617 13.75 -6.95 17.37
CA ILE A 617 15.12 -6.97 17.91
C ILE A 617 15.45 -8.41 18.31
N ASP A 618 16.60 -8.91 17.89
CA ASP A 618 17.04 -10.26 18.25
C ASP A 618 17.24 -10.41 19.78
N GLY A 619 16.94 -11.59 20.31
CA GLY A 619 16.98 -11.87 21.75
C GLY A 619 15.94 -11.12 22.62
N TYR A 620 15.03 -10.35 22.02
CA TYR A 620 14.00 -9.58 22.74
C TYR A 620 12.58 -9.82 22.23
N GLU A 621 11.60 -9.66 23.13
CA GLU A 621 10.17 -9.51 22.84
C GLU A 621 9.75 -8.06 23.13
N SER A 622 8.77 -7.54 22.41
CA SER A 622 8.38 -6.13 22.42
C SER A 622 6.89 -5.95 22.75
N GLU A 623 6.57 -5.03 23.66
CA GLU A 623 5.24 -4.78 24.21
C GLU A 623 4.94 -3.27 24.16
N VAL A 624 3.81 -2.87 23.55
CA VAL A 624 3.39 -1.47 23.44
C VAL A 624 2.19 -1.21 24.36
N ALA A 625 2.28 -0.17 25.19
CA ALA A 625 1.20 0.31 26.05
C ALA A 625 1.01 1.83 25.88
N GLY A 626 -0.11 2.38 26.38
CA GLY A 626 -0.46 3.79 26.23
C GLY A 626 -1.27 4.10 24.98
N ASP A 627 -1.38 5.38 24.63
CA ASP A 627 -2.20 5.88 23.53
C ASP A 627 -1.63 7.18 22.93
N GLN A 628 -2.14 7.63 21.79
CA GLN A 628 -1.61 8.80 21.08
C GLN A 628 -1.75 10.14 21.83
N THR A 629 -2.61 10.22 22.85
CA THR A 629 -2.87 11.44 23.65
C THR A 629 -1.92 11.53 24.84
N ASN A 630 -1.75 10.41 25.54
CA ASN A 630 -0.90 10.31 26.72
C ASN A 630 0.57 9.95 26.40
N GLY A 631 0.81 9.46 25.18
CA GLY A 631 2.08 8.89 24.73
C GLY A 631 2.11 7.36 24.87
N PHE A 632 2.97 6.74 24.08
CA PHE A 632 3.20 5.29 24.10
C PHE A 632 4.44 4.91 24.91
N ILE A 633 4.37 3.78 25.61
CA ILE A 633 5.49 3.14 26.29
C ILE A 633 5.79 1.83 25.56
N LEU A 634 6.97 1.77 24.94
CA LEU A 634 7.50 0.62 24.23
C LEU A 634 8.43 -0.14 25.18
N THR A 635 8.11 -1.38 25.55
CA THR A 635 8.86 -2.14 26.56
C THR A 635 9.41 -3.44 25.98
N ASN A 636 10.73 -3.63 26.02
CA ASN A 636 11.32 -4.91 25.64
C ASN A 636 11.71 -5.76 26.84
N LYS A 637 11.35 -7.03 26.77
CA LYS A 637 11.73 -8.10 27.70
C LYS A 637 12.75 -8.99 26.97
N LYS A 638 13.78 -9.48 27.67
CA LYS A 638 14.67 -10.50 27.06
C LYS A 638 13.84 -11.76 26.78
N LYS A 639 14.01 -12.38 25.61
CA LYS A 639 13.49 -13.73 25.35
C LYS A 639 14.11 -14.73 26.34
N PRO A 640 13.41 -15.81 26.71
CA PRO A 640 14.06 -16.99 27.28
C PRO A 640 15.21 -17.44 26.37
N GLU A 641 16.33 -17.89 26.94
CA GLU A 641 17.36 -18.56 26.13
C GLU A 641 16.92 -20.00 25.88
N GLU A 642 17.03 -20.45 24.63
CA GLU A 642 16.81 -21.84 24.28
C GLU A 642 17.91 -22.71 24.91
N PRO A 643 17.58 -23.90 25.44
CA PRO A 643 18.57 -24.76 26.07
C PRO A 643 19.61 -25.22 25.03
N LYS A 644 20.89 -25.06 25.34
CA LYS A 644 21.96 -25.57 24.48
C LYS A 644 21.86 -27.10 24.41
N THR A 645 21.85 -27.64 23.20
CA THR A 645 21.84 -29.08 22.94
C THR A 645 23.12 -29.55 22.24
N ARG A 646 23.40 -30.86 22.33
CA ARG A 646 24.43 -31.58 21.56
C ARG A 646 23.84 -32.86 20.96
N ASP A 647 24.42 -33.32 19.86
CA ASP A 647 24.05 -34.58 19.22
C ASP A 647 25.16 -35.61 19.46
N ILE A 648 24.78 -36.81 19.90
CA ILE A 648 25.76 -37.89 20.19
C ILE A 648 25.65 -38.98 19.14
N LYS A 649 26.71 -39.10 18.34
CA LYS A 649 26.85 -40.16 17.32
C LYS A 649 27.16 -41.49 17.99
N VAL A 650 26.59 -42.56 17.45
CA VAL A 650 26.90 -43.94 17.83
C VAL A 650 27.22 -44.74 16.57
N THR A 651 28.28 -45.54 16.62
CA THR A 651 28.59 -46.54 15.60
C THR A 651 28.77 -47.92 16.22
N LYS A 652 28.48 -48.97 15.44
CA LYS A 652 28.66 -50.38 15.82
C LYS A 652 29.66 -51.05 14.89
N ARG A 653 30.79 -51.44 15.47
CA ARG A 653 31.81 -52.29 14.85
C ARG A 653 31.57 -53.75 15.25
N TRP A 654 31.88 -54.65 14.32
CA TRP A 654 31.89 -56.09 14.54
C TRP A 654 33.28 -56.62 14.18
N ASP A 655 34.00 -57.20 15.16
CA ASP A 655 35.33 -57.79 15.02
C ASP A 655 35.14 -59.33 14.93
N LEU A 656 34.95 -59.83 13.72
CA LEU A 656 34.47 -61.19 13.42
C LEU A 656 35.51 -61.97 12.61
N ALA A 657 35.46 -63.30 12.70
CA ALA A 657 36.24 -64.18 11.82
C ALA A 657 35.67 -64.25 10.39
N GLY A 658 34.39 -63.88 10.20
CA GLY A 658 33.69 -63.83 8.92
C GLY A 658 33.10 -62.46 8.57
N SER A 659 32.58 -62.31 7.35
CA SER A 659 31.98 -61.05 6.88
C SER A 659 30.53 -60.85 7.35
N GLU A 660 29.76 -61.93 7.43
CA GLU A 660 28.35 -61.98 7.83
C GLU A 660 28.13 -61.49 9.27
N LYS A 661 27.00 -60.81 9.54
CA LYS A 661 26.69 -60.26 10.87
C LYS A 661 25.71 -61.18 11.60
N PRO A 662 25.90 -61.44 12.91
CA PRO A 662 25.16 -62.48 13.63
C PRO A 662 23.73 -62.09 14.01
N VAL A 663 23.30 -60.86 13.70
CA VAL A 663 21.97 -60.32 13.94
C VAL A 663 21.66 -59.22 12.92
N GLU A 664 20.39 -59.06 12.55
CA GLU A 664 19.95 -58.03 11.59
C GLU A 664 20.12 -56.60 12.14
N ASN A 665 19.87 -56.44 13.45
CA ASN A 665 19.88 -55.16 14.15
C ASN A 665 20.18 -55.34 15.63
N ILE A 666 20.69 -54.29 16.27
CA ILE A 666 20.83 -54.16 17.73
C ILE A 666 20.11 -52.90 18.21
N ASP A 667 19.73 -52.85 19.48
CA ASP A 667 19.30 -51.63 20.15
C ASP A 667 20.38 -51.14 21.12
N VAL A 668 20.54 -49.82 21.19
CA VAL A 668 21.51 -49.12 22.03
C VAL A 668 20.76 -48.11 22.89
N GLU A 669 20.96 -48.14 24.20
CA GLU A 669 20.29 -47.26 25.17
C GLU A 669 21.20 -46.10 25.59
N LEU A 670 20.64 -44.90 25.69
CA LEU A 670 21.34 -43.69 26.15
C LEU A 670 21.13 -43.47 27.65
N TYR A 671 22.23 -43.22 28.36
CA TYR A 671 22.27 -42.88 29.77
C TYR A 671 22.73 -41.43 29.97
N ARG A 672 22.22 -40.76 31.02
CA ARG A 672 22.57 -39.40 31.45
C ARG A 672 22.94 -39.42 32.92
N ASN A 673 24.14 -38.96 33.26
CA ASN A 673 24.72 -38.99 34.61
C ASN A 673 24.70 -40.39 35.28
N GLY A 674 24.63 -41.47 34.51
CA GLY A 674 24.54 -42.85 34.99
C GLY A 674 23.12 -43.44 35.03
N GLU A 675 22.08 -42.63 34.91
CA GLU A 675 20.69 -43.09 34.83
C GLU A 675 20.25 -43.31 33.38
N SER A 676 19.35 -44.26 33.11
CA SER A 676 18.79 -44.42 31.75
C SER A 676 17.90 -43.23 31.40
N THR A 677 17.99 -42.77 30.15
CA THR A 677 17.08 -41.75 29.58
C THR A 677 15.82 -42.35 28.94
N GLY A 678 15.74 -43.69 28.85
CA GLY A 678 14.71 -44.40 28.07
C GLY A 678 14.79 -44.20 26.55
N LYS A 679 15.75 -43.40 26.04
CA LYS A 679 15.97 -43.24 24.59
C LYS A 679 16.83 -44.39 24.06
N THR A 680 16.41 -44.99 22.95
CA THR A 680 17.16 -46.05 22.25
C THR A 680 17.43 -45.73 20.78
N LEU A 681 18.56 -46.20 20.24
CA LEU A 681 18.89 -46.20 18.81
C LEU A 681 18.97 -47.64 18.29
N LYS A 682 18.30 -47.91 17.16
CA LYS A 682 18.39 -49.19 16.45
C LYS A 682 19.47 -49.12 15.37
N LEU A 683 20.53 -49.93 15.48
CA LEU A 683 21.65 -49.98 14.54
C LEU A 683 21.58 -51.26 13.70
N ASN A 684 21.75 -51.17 12.38
CA ASN A 684 21.58 -52.27 11.44
C ASN A 684 22.36 -52.05 10.13
N ALA A 685 22.37 -53.04 9.23
CA ALA A 685 23.07 -52.91 7.95
C ALA A 685 22.57 -51.73 7.07
N GLY A 686 21.27 -51.40 7.13
CA GLY A 686 20.66 -50.33 6.33
C GLY A 686 21.04 -48.91 6.77
N ASN A 687 21.41 -48.69 8.04
CA ASN A 687 22.00 -47.44 8.52
C ASN A 687 23.54 -47.50 8.66
N ASN A 688 24.20 -48.42 7.93
CA ASN A 688 25.64 -48.68 8.01
C ASN A 688 26.14 -48.91 9.44
N TRP A 689 25.29 -49.52 10.29
CA TRP A 689 25.55 -49.74 11.72
C TRP A 689 25.84 -48.44 12.49
N SER A 690 25.13 -47.35 12.15
CA SER A 690 25.35 -46.02 12.72
C SER A 690 24.04 -45.25 12.98
N GLY A 691 24.05 -44.34 13.96
CA GLY A 691 22.90 -43.51 14.34
C GLY A 691 23.31 -42.33 15.21
N VAL A 692 22.36 -41.45 15.53
CA VAL A 692 22.61 -40.22 16.30
C VAL A 692 21.50 -39.99 17.32
N PHE A 693 21.85 -39.76 18.58
CA PHE A 693 20.95 -39.22 19.58
C PHE A 693 20.97 -37.70 19.48
N GLU A 694 19.99 -37.14 18.77
CA GLU A 694 19.88 -35.70 18.50
C GLU A 694 19.26 -34.93 19.68
N GLY A 695 19.60 -33.63 19.78
CA GLY A 695 18.91 -32.66 20.64
C GLY A 695 19.04 -32.92 22.14
N LEU A 696 20.19 -33.40 22.62
CA LEU A 696 20.41 -33.69 24.04
C LEU A 696 20.85 -32.43 24.79
N GLU A 697 20.10 -32.03 25.82
CA GLU A 697 20.42 -30.85 26.65
C GLU A 697 21.83 -30.95 27.25
N ILE A 698 22.57 -29.84 27.29
CA ILE A 698 23.96 -29.83 27.77
C ILE A 698 24.07 -29.65 29.29
N ALA A 699 23.16 -28.90 29.92
CA ALA A 699 23.18 -28.62 31.35
C ALA A 699 21.77 -28.32 31.88
N ASP A 700 21.62 -28.26 33.21
CA ASP A 700 20.37 -27.91 33.86
C ASP A 700 19.99 -26.43 33.66
N LYS A 701 18.68 -26.14 33.64
CA LYS A 701 18.15 -24.79 33.42
C LYS A 701 18.24 -23.90 34.67
N GLU A 702 18.27 -24.47 35.87
CA GLU A 702 18.34 -23.71 37.13
C GLU A 702 19.75 -23.68 37.74
N THR A 703 20.62 -24.63 37.41
CA THR A 703 22.02 -24.69 37.91
C THR A 703 23.06 -24.92 36.80
N PRO A 704 23.48 -23.87 36.06
CA PRO A 704 24.36 -23.98 34.87
C PRO A 704 25.83 -24.39 35.12
N ALA A 705 26.16 -24.96 36.28
CA ALA A 705 27.54 -25.16 36.74
C ALA A 705 28.15 -26.53 36.40
N ALA A 706 27.35 -27.49 35.95
CA ALA A 706 27.81 -28.82 35.55
C ALA A 706 27.13 -29.25 34.24
N GLU A 707 27.91 -29.74 33.28
CA GLU A 707 27.34 -30.36 32.07
C GLU A 707 26.83 -31.78 32.36
N TYR A 708 25.75 -32.18 31.69
CA TYR A 708 25.27 -33.55 31.68
C TYR A 708 26.27 -34.47 30.97
N ARG A 709 26.72 -35.52 31.67
CA ARG A 709 27.57 -36.57 31.10
C ARG A 709 26.69 -37.68 30.54
N TYR A 710 26.76 -37.89 29.24
CA TYR A 710 26.06 -38.98 28.56
C TYR A 710 26.99 -40.17 28.29
N THR A 711 26.42 -41.36 28.32
CA THR A 711 27.06 -42.65 27.96
C THR A 711 26.04 -43.55 27.25
N ILE A 712 26.50 -44.62 26.62
CA ILE A 712 25.62 -45.59 25.95
C ILE A 712 25.83 -47.02 26.47
N LYS A 713 24.85 -47.89 26.26
CA LYS A 713 24.96 -49.34 26.47
C LYS A 713 24.27 -50.12 25.35
N GLU A 714 24.79 -51.27 24.95
CA GLU A 714 24.07 -52.21 24.09
C GLU A 714 22.98 -52.95 24.89
N VAL A 715 21.76 -52.96 24.38
CA VAL A 715 20.62 -53.62 25.04
C VAL A 715 20.81 -55.14 24.96
N GLY A 716 20.80 -55.79 26.12
CA GLY A 716 21.07 -57.22 26.26
C GLY A 716 22.52 -57.56 26.62
N GLU A 717 23.44 -56.59 26.68
CA GLU A 717 24.80 -56.81 27.19
C GLU A 717 24.78 -57.03 28.71
N VAL A 718 25.47 -58.07 29.17
CA VAL A 718 25.64 -58.41 30.58
C VAL A 718 27.12 -58.66 30.87
N ARG A 719 27.74 -57.79 31.68
CA ARG A 719 29.16 -57.87 32.10
C ARG A 719 30.13 -57.88 30.91
N GLY A 720 29.85 -57.06 29.88
CA GLY A 720 30.69 -56.98 28.68
C GLY A 720 30.56 -58.20 27.74
N LEU A 721 29.52 -59.02 27.90
CA LEU A 721 29.21 -60.14 27.02
C LEU A 721 27.79 -60.02 26.46
N ILE A 722 27.62 -60.43 25.20
CA ILE A 722 26.31 -60.56 24.56
C ILE A 722 26.33 -61.77 23.62
N GLN A 723 25.17 -62.39 23.39
CA GLN A 723 25.06 -63.60 22.56
C GLN A 723 24.10 -63.36 21.39
N PHE A 724 24.53 -63.75 20.18
CA PHE A 724 23.76 -63.65 18.94
C PHE A 724 23.98 -64.91 18.10
N GLY A 725 22.91 -65.51 17.56
CA GLY A 725 23.00 -66.69 16.70
C GLY A 725 23.64 -67.93 17.34
N GLY A 726 23.65 -68.03 18.67
CA GLY A 726 24.33 -69.11 19.43
C GLY A 726 25.83 -68.85 19.69
N LYS A 727 26.38 -67.74 19.20
CA LYS A 727 27.77 -67.32 19.43
C LYS A 727 27.86 -66.25 20.51
N GLU A 728 28.99 -66.21 21.22
CA GLU A 728 29.27 -65.20 22.25
C GLU A 728 30.25 -64.14 21.76
N PHE A 729 29.95 -62.89 22.09
CA PHE A 729 30.71 -61.72 21.72
C PHE A 729 31.16 -60.94 22.96
N GLU A 730 32.43 -60.56 22.97
CA GLU A 730 32.98 -59.59 23.92
C GLU A 730 32.60 -58.17 23.45
N VAL A 731 31.87 -57.44 24.29
CA VAL A 731 31.37 -56.09 24.03
C VAL A 731 32.29 -55.07 24.67
N SER A 732 32.76 -54.13 23.87
CA SER A 732 33.61 -53.02 24.33
C SER A 732 33.08 -51.68 23.81
N TYR A 733 33.25 -50.63 24.61
CA TYR A 733 32.81 -49.27 24.31
C TYR A 733 34.01 -48.33 24.26
N SER A 734 34.10 -47.47 23.26
CA SER A 734 35.16 -46.48 23.10
C SER A 734 34.63 -45.16 22.52
N GLY A 735 35.42 -44.09 22.60
CA GLY A 735 34.99 -42.73 22.24
C GLY A 735 34.26 -42.01 23.38
N ASP A 736 33.73 -40.83 23.09
CA ASP A 736 33.14 -39.92 24.07
C ASP A 736 31.95 -39.11 23.51
N MET A 737 31.52 -38.06 24.22
CA MET A 737 30.43 -37.17 23.78
C MET A 737 30.84 -36.20 22.64
N THR A 738 32.12 -36.11 22.31
CA THR A 738 32.70 -35.15 21.35
C THR A 738 32.86 -35.82 19.97
N ASP A 739 33.58 -36.94 19.95
CA ASP A 739 33.85 -37.73 18.74
C ASP A 739 32.73 -38.75 18.45
N GLY A 740 31.90 -39.04 19.46
CA GLY A 740 30.87 -40.07 19.42
C GLY A 740 31.36 -41.42 19.96
N PHE A 741 30.42 -42.29 20.29
CA PHE A 741 30.71 -43.60 20.86
C PHE A 741 30.76 -44.70 19.79
N THR A 742 31.68 -45.63 19.95
CA THR A 742 31.79 -46.86 19.16
C THR A 742 31.59 -48.07 20.07
N ILE A 743 30.60 -48.90 19.76
CA ILE A 743 30.45 -50.24 20.35
C ILE A 743 31.19 -51.22 19.45
N THR A 744 32.07 -52.06 19.99
CA THR A 744 32.74 -53.14 19.25
C THR A 744 32.40 -54.49 19.86
N ASN A 745 31.78 -55.37 19.07
CA ASN A 745 31.51 -56.75 19.46
C ASN A 745 32.50 -57.68 18.77
N LYS A 746 33.23 -58.44 19.58
CA LYS A 746 34.30 -59.33 19.13
C LYS A 746 33.93 -60.79 19.31
N GLU A 747 33.96 -61.56 18.23
CA GLU A 747 33.61 -62.98 18.21
C GLU A 747 34.63 -63.81 19.02
N LYS A 748 34.17 -64.53 20.06
CA LYS A 748 35.03 -65.50 20.74
C LYS A 748 35.15 -66.77 19.89
N PRO A 749 36.37 -67.30 19.68
CA PRO A 749 36.55 -68.54 18.90
C PRO A 749 36.04 -69.76 19.68
N GLU A 750 35.22 -70.58 19.01
CA GLU A 750 34.69 -71.84 19.54
C GLU A 750 35.81 -72.86 19.81
N ARG A 751 35.63 -73.69 20.86
CA ARG A 751 36.63 -74.68 21.30
C ARG A 751 35.94 -76.01 21.67
N PRO A 752 36.46 -77.19 21.27
CA PRO A 752 35.81 -78.46 21.58
C PRO A 752 35.78 -78.82 23.09
N PRO A 753 34.80 -79.64 23.54
CA PRO A 753 34.59 -80.04 24.94
C PRO A 753 35.50 -81.24 25.37
N GLU A 754 35.52 -81.78 26.60
CA GLU A 754 34.53 -81.86 27.70
C GLU A 754 35.12 -81.71 29.13
N GLU A 755 34.23 -81.39 30.08
CA GLU A 755 34.24 -81.61 31.57
C GLU A 755 35.46 -81.27 32.48
N PRO A 756 35.24 -81.03 33.79
CA PRO A 756 34.04 -80.59 34.52
C PRO A 756 34.12 -79.08 34.91
N PRO A 757 33.06 -78.43 35.43
CA PRO A 757 33.09 -76.99 35.67
C PRO A 757 34.06 -76.58 36.80
N THR A 758 35.02 -75.72 36.47
CA THR A 758 35.76 -74.93 37.47
C THR A 758 34.80 -74.04 38.26
N PRO A 759 34.93 -73.92 39.59
CA PRO A 759 34.11 -73.00 40.38
C PRO A 759 34.19 -71.57 39.83
N PRO A 760 33.08 -70.80 39.84
CA PRO A 760 33.12 -69.42 39.39
C PRO A 760 34.06 -68.59 40.28
N THR A 761 34.82 -67.68 39.66
CA THR A 761 35.67 -66.71 40.34
C THR A 761 35.16 -65.28 40.13
N ARG A 762 35.44 -64.40 41.10
CA ARG A 762 35.16 -62.96 41.08
C ARG A 762 36.47 -62.17 41.24
N ASP A 763 36.46 -60.94 40.73
CA ASP A 763 37.56 -59.98 40.84
C ASP A 763 37.08 -58.78 41.68
N ILE A 764 37.96 -58.20 42.49
CA ILE A 764 37.63 -57.07 43.39
C ILE A 764 38.59 -55.92 43.12
N HIS A 765 38.05 -54.80 42.64
CA HIS A 765 38.78 -53.56 42.39
C HIS A 765 38.94 -52.72 43.66
N ILE A 766 40.10 -52.13 43.86
CA ILE A 766 40.46 -51.30 45.02
C ILE A 766 40.98 -49.94 44.53
N VAL A 767 40.49 -48.85 45.12
CA VAL A 767 40.98 -47.48 44.88
C VAL A 767 41.33 -46.84 46.22
N LYS A 768 42.50 -46.21 46.32
CA LYS A 768 42.94 -45.47 47.50
C LYS A 768 42.77 -43.97 47.28
N LYS A 769 41.93 -43.35 48.10
CA LYS A 769 41.74 -41.91 48.23
C LYS A 769 42.60 -41.37 49.40
N TRP A 770 43.01 -40.13 49.26
CA TRP A 770 43.71 -39.36 50.28
C TRP A 770 42.89 -38.09 50.56
N ASP A 771 42.58 -37.83 51.82
CA ASP A 771 41.88 -36.63 52.30
C ASP A 771 42.85 -35.90 53.24
N LEU A 772 43.63 -34.98 52.67
CA LEU A 772 44.82 -34.38 53.26
C LEU A 772 44.65 -32.86 53.41
N SER A 773 45.39 -32.27 54.34
CA SER A 773 45.52 -30.82 54.50
C SER A 773 46.39 -30.13 53.42
N GLY A 774 47.04 -30.90 52.55
CA GLY A 774 47.84 -30.44 51.41
C GLY A 774 48.23 -31.59 50.47
N ASP A 775 48.74 -31.27 49.28
CA ASP A 775 48.91 -32.22 48.16
C ASP A 775 49.96 -33.33 48.38
N ASP A 776 50.90 -33.14 49.32
CA ASP A 776 51.99 -34.09 49.59
C ASP A 776 51.49 -35.37 50.28
N LYS A 777 51.54 -36.49 49.55
CA LYS A 777 51.14 -37.82 50.02
C LYS A 777 52.19 -38.34 51.04
N PRO A 778 51.79 -38.90 52.19
CA PRO A 778 52.71 -39.22 53.28
C PRO A 778 53.69 -40.37 52.98
N VAL A 779 53.40 -41.20 51.98
CA VAL A 779 54.21 -42.35 51.57
C VAL A 779 54.16 -42.53 50.05
N ALA A 780 55.21 -43.09 49.46
CA ALA A 780 55.27 -43.39 48.03
C ALA A 780 54.39 -44.60 47.62
N ARG A 781 54.07 -45.50 48.57
CA ARG A 781 53.26 -46.70 48.37
C ARG A 781 52.63 -47.18 49.68
N ILE A 782 51.59 -48.02 49.57
CA ILE A 782 50.95 -48.77 50.67
C ILE A 782 50.68 -50.21 50.24
N GLU A 783 50.49 -51.11 51.21
CA GLU A 783 50.00 -52.49 50.96
C GLU A 783 48.55 -52.64 51.44
N ILE A 784 47.68 -53.15 50.58
CA ILE A 784 46.33 -53.59 50.94
C ILE A 784 46.30 -55.12 50.99
N GLU A 785 45.75 -55.68 52.06
CA GLU A 785 45.62 -57.12 52.29
C GLU A 785 44.17 -57.59 52.15
N LEU A 786 43.97 -58.72 51.47
CA LEU A 786 42.66 -59.33 51.26
C LEU A 786 42.28 -60.24 52.42
N TYR A 787 41.02 -60.15 52.85
CA TYR A 787 40.41 -60.99 53.88
C TYR A 787 39.23 -61.77 53.28
N ARG A 788 39.05 -63.03 53.70
CA ARG A 788 37.95 -63.93 53.33
C ARG A 788 37.28 -64.47 54.58
N ASP A 789 35.96 -64.33 54.67
CA ASP A 789 35.14 -64.68 55.84
C ASP A 789 35.78 -64.15 57.16
N GLY A 790 36.26 -62.90 57.13
CA GLY A 790 36.91 -62.23 58.26
C GLY A 790 38.36 -62.63 58.56
N LYS A 791 38.99 -63.52 57.77
CA LYS A 791 40.37 -64.00 57.98
C LYS A 791 41.31 -63.53 56.86
N ALA A 792 42.51 -63.07 57.20
CA ALA A 792 43.50 -62.65 56.22
C ALA A 792 43.87 -63.82 55.28
N THR A 793 43.90 -63.56 53.96
CA THR A 793 44.26 -64.59 52.97
C THR A 793 45.76 -64.61 52.64
N GLY A 794 46.54 -63.65 53.15
CA GLY A 794 47.95 -63.43 52.79
C GLY A 794 48.17 -62.91 51.37
N LYS A 795 47.10 -62.65 50.59
CA LYS A 795 47.21 -61.94 49.30
C LYS A 795 47.29 -60.45 49.60
N VAL A 796 48.30 -59.77 49.07
CA VAL A 796 48.45 -58.31 49.13
C VAL A 796 48.57 -57.70 47.73
N ILE A 797 48.18 -56.44 47.60
CA ILE A 797 48.50 -55.59 46.44
C ILE A 797 49.17 -54.29 46.91
N GLU A 798 50.12 -53.80 46.13
CA GLU A 798 50.74 -52.49 46.36
C GLU A 798 49.97 -51.40 45.61
N LEU A 799 49.59 -50.32 46.30
CA LEU A 799 49.00 -49.13 45.69
C LEU A 799 50.01 -47.97 45.78
N ASN A 800 50.26 -47.30 44.66
CA ASN A 800 51.26 -46.24 44.54
C ASN A 800 50.88 -45.27 43.40
N GLU A 801 51.67 -44.22 43.17
CA GLU A 801 51.34 -43.21 42.16
C GLU A 801 51.33 -43.75 40.71
N SER A 802 52.19 -44.72 40.39
CA SER A 802 52.30 -45.30 39.03
C SER A 802 51.12 -46.20 38.63
N ASN A 803 50.35 -46.73 39.61
CA ASN A 803 49.07 -47.39 39.36
C ASN A 803 47.86 -46.50 39.68
N ASN A 804 48.05 -45.18 39.72
CA ASN A 804 47.03 -44.17 40.07
C ASN A 804 46.35 -44.49 41.41
N TRP A 805 47.10 -45.04 42.37
CA TRP A 805 46.61 -45.47 43.68
C TRP A 805 45.46 -46.50 43.58
N SER A 806 45.48 -47.36 42.56
CA SER A 806 44.44 -48.34 42.27
C SER A 806 45.01 -49.71 41.90
N GLY A 807 44.25 -50.77 42.18
CA GLY A 807 44.68 -52.15 41.96
C GLY A 807 43.50 -53.12 42.08
N SER A 808 43.75 -54.42 41.97
CA SER A 808 42.68 -55.43 42.03
C SER A 808 43.17 -56.79 42.50
N PHE A 809 42.32 -57.49 43.25
CA PHE A 809 42.49 -58.92 43.53
C PHE A 809 41.66 -59.72 42.53
N THR A 810 42.32 -60.48 41.66
CA THR A 810 41.66 -61.27 40.61
C THR A 810 41.66 -62.77 40.95
N GLY A 811 40.74 -63.52 40.33
CA GLY A 811 40.64 -64.97 40.47
C GLY A 811 40.35 -65.39 41.92
N LEU A 812 39.32 -64.82 42.53
CA LEU A 812 38.88 -65.16 43.89
C LEU A 812 37.68 -66.11 43.82
N ASP A 813 37.74 -67.24 44.53
CA ASP A 813 36.65 -68.23 44.56
C ASP A 813 35.32 -67.58 44.98
N VAL A 814 34.26 -67.73 44.19
CA VAL A 814 32.94 -67.14 44.53
C VAL A 814 32.28 -67.88 45.70
N ARG A 815 32.54 -69.18 45.86
CA ARG A 815 31.84 -70.09 46.81
C ARG A 815 32.77 -70.96 47.62
N ASP A 816 32.28 -71.38 48.79
CA ASP A 816 32.96 -72.40 49.58
C ASP A 816 32.92 -73.76 48.89
N GLY A 817 34.08 -74.36 48.65
CA GLY A 817 34.19 -75.69 48.05
C GLY A 817 33.52 -76.80 48.86
N ASN A 818 33.22 -76.54 50.15
CA ASN A 818 32.52 -77.47 51.04
C ASN A 818 31.00 -77.18 51.15
N ASP A 819 30.55 -76.00 50.70
CA ASP A 819 29.14 -75.61 50.68
C ASP A 819 28.84 -74.75 49.43
N PRO A 820 28.45 -75.39 48.32
CA PRO A 820 28.13 -74.70 47.06
C PRO A 820 26.90 -73.76 47.13
N SER A 821 26.23 -73.65 48.28
CA SER A 821 25.15 -72.68 48.52
C SER A 821 25.63 -71.41 49.22
N ARG A 822 26.84 -71.39 49.81
CA ARG A 822 27.44 -70.21 50.45
C ARG A 822 28.51 -69.57 49.57
N ASP A 823 28.23 -68.34 49.13
CA ASP A 823 29.25 -67.45 48.54
C ASP A 823 30.24 -66.98 49.63
N TYR A 824 31.53 -66.88 49.29
CA TYR A 824 32.56 -66.35 50.19
C TYR A 824 32.45 -64.82 50.33
N VAL A 825 32.55 -64.29 51.55
CA VAL A 825 32.55 -62.84 51.79
C VAL A 825 33.98 -62.33 51.81
N TYR A 826 34.30 -61.38 50.94
CA TYR A 826 35.62 -60.75 50.87
C TYR A 826 35.59 -59.31 51.38
N THR A 827 36.62 -58.93 52.13
CA THR A 827 36.90 -57.56 52.58
C THR A 827 38.39 -57.25 52.41
N VAL A 828 38.78 -55.99 52.58
CA VAL A 828 40.18 -55.57 52.50
C VAL A 828 40.59 -54.77 53.73
N LYS A 829 41.90 -54.72 53.99
CA LYS A 829 42.48 -53.86 55.02
C LYS A 829 43.80 -53.25 54.56
N GLU A 830 44.03 -51.96 54.83
CA GLU A 830 45.36 -51.34 54.68
C GLU A 830 46.31 -51.83 55.78
N ARG A 831 47.52 -52.24 55.39
CA ARG A 831 48.49 -52.80 56.34
C ARG A 831 49.08 -51.73 57.24
N GLY A 832 49.15 -52.04 58.54
CA GLY A 832 49.54 -51.12 59.61
C GLY A 832 48.37 -50.45 60.32
N GLU A 833 47.15 -50.52 59.75
CA GLU A 833 45.97 -49.91 60.38
C GLU A 833 45.48 -50.74 61.57
N ASN A 834 45.14 -50.06 62.66
CA ASN A 834 44.61 -50.64 63.88
C ASN A 834 43.35 -49.87 64.33
N GLY A 835 42.21 -50.56 64.43
CA GLY A 835 40.95 -49.98 64.88
C GLY A 835 40.41 -48.81 64.04
N GLY A 836 40.73 -48.76 62.74
CA GLY A 836 40.37 -47.62 61.88
C GLY A 836 41.32 -46.43 62.00
N SER A 837 42.47 -46.56 62.68
CA SER A 837 43.52 -45.53 62.73
C SER A 837 44.85 -46.06 62.21
N LEU A 838 45.59 -45.22 61.50
CA LEU A 838 46.88 -45.55 60.88
C LEU A 838 47.84 -44.37 61.05
N ARG A 839 49.10 -44.63 61.41
CA ARG A 839 50.18 -43.63 61.43
C ARG A 839 51.15 -43.89 60.28
N LEU A 840 51.42 -42.87 59.47
CA LEU A 840 52.37 -42.94 58.35
C LEU A 840 53.40 -41.81 58.49
N GLY A 841 54.62 -42.19 58.88
CA GLY A 841 55.63 -41.23 59.31
C GLY A 841 55.17 -40.51 60.58
N ASP A 842 55.16 -39.18 60.54
CA ASP A 842 54.74 -38.35 61.67
C ASP A 842 53.23 -37.99 61.67
N ARG A 843 52.48 -38.40 60.64
CA ARG A 843 51.07 -38.03 60.42
C ARG A 843 50.14 -39.18 60.82
N ASP A 844 49.09 -38.86 61.58
CA ASP A 844 48.03 -39.81 61.94
C ASP A 844 46.80 -39.65 61.03
N PHE A 845 46.12 -40.76 60.77
CA PHE A 845 44.96 -40.83 59.87
C PHE A 845 43.81 -41.63 60.49
N ASP A 846 42.58 -41.19 60.26
CA ASP A 846 41.42 -42.08 60.26
C ASP A 846 41.35 -42.79 58.91
N VAL A 847 41.20 -44.10 58.94
CA VAL A 847 41.06 -44.96 57.75
C VAL A 847 39.62 -45.44 57.66
N SER A 848 39.00 -45.17 56.50
CA SER A 848 37.60 -45.50 56.22
C SER A 848 37.51 -46.33 54.94
N TYR A 849 36.58 -47.28 54.93
CA TYR A 849 36.36 -48.22 53.84
C TYR A 849 34.93 -48.07 53.33
N GLU A 850 34.79 -47.64 52.09
CA GLU A 850 33.51 -47.53 51.38
C GLU A 850 33.40 -48.62 50.31
N GLY A 851 32.18 -49.05 49.99
CA GLY A 851 31.94 -50.08 48.98
C GLY A 851 31.91 -51.52 49.51
N SER A 852 32.15 -52.48 48.63
CA SER A 852 31.85 -53.90 48.83
C SER A 852 32.60 -54.80 47.84
N MET A 853 32.58 -56.11 48.08
CA MET A 853 33.10 -57.12 47.14
C MET A 853 32.38 -57.22 45.78
N ASP A 854 31.22 -56.57 45.60
CA ASP A 854 30.50 -56.51 44.32
C ASP A 854 30.68 -55.15 43.60
N SER A 855 30.96 -54.07 44.35
CA SER A 855 31.19 -52.72 43.81
C SER A 855 32.67 -52.34 43.68
N GLY A 856 33.56 -53.14 44.26
CA GLY A 856 34.90 -52.68 44.64
C GLY A 856 34.90 -51.85 45.93
N PHE A 857 36.10 -51.64 46.49
CA PHE A 857 36.31 -50.88 47.72
C PHE A 857 37.09 -49.57 47.47
N VAL A 858 36.65 -48.48 48.10
CA VAL A 858 37.41 -47.23 48.20
C VAL A 858 37.94 -47.12 49.62
N ILE A 859 39.26 -46.96 49.76
CA ILE A 859 39.94 -46.77 51.03
C ILE A 859 40.30 -45.29 51.14
N THR A 860 39.80 -44.57 52.14
CA THR A 860 40.09 -43.15 52.36
C THR A 860 40.84 -42.98 53.67
N ASN A 861 42.04 -42.39 53.60
CA ASN A 861 42.79 -41.99 54.79
C ASN A 861 42.64 -40.48 54.93
N LYS A 862 41.97 -40.08 56.01
CA LYS A 862 41.73 -38.70 56.38
C LYS A 862 42.72 -38.27 57.45
N GLU A 863 43.47 -37.22 57.16
CA GLU A 863 44.48 -36.68 58.07
C GLU A 863 43.85 -36.13 59.36
N LYS A 864 44.43 -36.49 60.51
CA LYS A 864 44.02 -35.98 61.83
C LYS A 864 44.70 -34.64 62.12
N PRO A 865 43.98 -33.63 62.66
CA PRO A 865 44.62 -32.44 63.20
C PRO A 865 45.53 -32.80 64.38
N GLU A 866 46.72 -32.20 64.46
CA GLU A 866 47.61 -32.37 65.62
C GLU A 866 46.96 -31.79 66.89
N THR A 867 46.88 -32.60 67.95
CA THR A 867 46.45 -32.16 69.29
C THR A 867 47.63 -32.02 70.24
N PRO A 868 47.81 -30.88 70.94
CA PRO A 868 48.90 -30.69 71.90
C PRO A 868 48.73 -31.57 73.16
N PRO A 869 49.82 -31.91 73.86
CA PRO A 869 49.77 -32.82 75.01
C PRO A 869 49.38 -32.12 76.32
N GLU A 870 48.51 -32.75 77.11
CA GLU A 870 48.17 -32.36 78.50
C GLU A 870 48.45 -33.51 79.49
N THR A 871 48.63 -33.17 80.77
CA THR A 871 48.93 -34.11 81.87
C THR A 871 47.84 -34.06 82.96
N PRO A 872 47.40 -35.21 83.52
CA PRO A 872 46.23 -35.31 84.41
C PRO A 872 46.54 -34.98 85.89
N PRO A 873 45.51 -34.94 86.75
CA PRO A 873 45.22 -36.12 87.59
C PRO A 873 43.72 -36.49 87.75
N GLU A 874 43.46 -37.64 88.37
CA GLU A 874 42.13 -38.24 88.68
C GLU A 874 41.45 -37.56 89.90
N GLU A 875 40.31 -37.95 90.51
CA GLU A 875 39.38 -39.13 90.56
C GLU A 875 38.05 -38.62 91.26
N PRO A 876 37.00 -39.38 91.67
CA PRO A 876 36.57 -40.77 91.38
C PRO A 876 35.05 -40.94 91.04
N GLU A 877 34.61 -42.20 90.87
CA GLU A 877 33.21 -42.66 90.70
C GLU A 877 32.38 -42.60 92.03
N LYS A 878 31.08 -42.97 92.19
CA LYS A 878 30.06 -43.85 91.55
C LYS A 878 28.63 -43.42 92.05
N PRO A 879 27.47 -44.11 91.88
CA PRO A 879 27.15 -45.43 91.27
C PRO A 879 26.00 -45.43 90.22
N GLU A 880 25.64 -46.63 89.74
CA GLU A 880 24.63 -46.93 88.71
C GLU A 880 23.28 -47.47 89.29
N GLU A 881 22.27 -47.60 88.40
CA GLU A 881 21.00 -48.39 88.44
C GLU A 881 19.68 -47.58 88.35
N PRO A 882 18.58 -48.12 87.76
CA PRO A 882 18.50 -48.61 86.38
C PRO A 882 17.14 -48.28 85.66
N GLY A 883 17.04 -48.49 84.34
CA GLY A 883 15.75 -48.76 83.66
C GLY A 883 15.36 -47.90 82.44
N LYS A 884 15.17 -48.58 81.30
CA LYS A 884 14.39 -48.18 80.09
C LYS A 884 12.89 -47.94 80.44
N PRO A 885 12.02 -47.34 79.58
CA PRO A 885 12.19 -46.74 78.24
C PRO A 885 11.50 -45.31 78.15
N GLU A 886 11.28 -44.56 77.04
CA GLU A 886 11.68 -44.50 75.61
C GLU A 886 11.53 -43.01 75.11
N GLU A 887 11.16 -42.73 73.86
CA GLU A 887 10.81 -41.40 73.26
C GLU A 887 9.56 -40.72 73.94
N PRO A 888 9.34 -39.36 73.90
CA PRO A 888 9.65 -38.42 72.80
C PRO A 888 10.09 -36.96 73.20
N GLU A 889 9.77 -35.96 72.36
CA GLU A 889 10.20 -34.53 72.33
C GLU A 889 9.94 -33.65 73.59
N THR A 890 10.76 -32.59 73.76
CA THR A 890 10.53 -31.36 74.60
C THR A 890 11.59 -30.27 74.28
N PRO A 891 11.50 -28.99 74.74
CA PRO A 891 10.33 -28.09 74.80
C PRO A 891 10.64 -26.60 74.39
N GLU A 892 9.62 -25.72 74.39
CA GLU A 892 9.75 -24.24 74.33
C GLU A 892 10.02 -23.57 75.71
N THR A 893 10.22 -22.24 75.77
CA THR A 893 9.65 -21.24 76.76
C THR A 893 10.38 -19.86 76.71
N PRO A 894 9.88 -18.76 77.33
CA PRO A 894 8.53 -18.14 77.45
C PRO A 894 8.58 -16.68 76.86
N ASP A 895 7.77 -15.62 77.10
CA ASP A 895 6.45 -15.23 77.68
C ASP A 895 6.02 -13.95 76.86
N VAL A 896 4.78 -13.48 76.60
CA VAL A 896 3.50 -13.39 77.32
C VAL A 896 3.51 -12.35 78.47
N PRO A 897 2.39 -11.67 78.87
CA PRO A 897 1.12 -11.31 78.18
C PRO A 897 1.16 -9.83 77.67
N LYS A 898 0.15 -8.92 77.57
CA LYS A 898 -1.33 -8.73 77.82
C LYS A 898 -1.75 -7.54 76.87
N VAL A 899 -2.93 -7.37 76.23
CA VAL A 899 -4.38 -7.47 76.60
C VAL A 899 -4.81 -6.38 77.59
N PRO A 900 -5.89 -5.57 77.39
CA PRO A 900 -7.05 -5.65 76.45
C PRO A 900 -7.07 -4.48 75.39
N ASP A 901 -8.12 -3.97 74.70
CA ASP A 901 -9.60 -4.18 74.72
C ASP A 901 -10.33 -4.02 73.34
N LYS A 902 -11.37 -3.15 73.18
CA LYS A 902 -12.46 -3.27 72.17
C LYS A 902 -13.16 -1.92 71.76
N PRO A 903 -14.15 -1.85 70.83
CA PRO A 903 -14.87 -2.87 70.02
C PRO A 903 -14.97 -2.49 68.47
N GLU A 904 -15.80 -2.98 67.53
CA GLU A 904 -16.77 -4.12 67.42
C GLU A 904 -16.83 -4.76 65.98
N LYS A 905 -17.89 -4.51 65.17
CA LYS A 905 -18.37 -5.26 63.96
C LYS A 905 -19.28 -4.37 63.06
N PRO A 906 -19.73 -4.75 61.82
CA PRO A 906 -19.87 -6.09 61.17
C PRO A 906 -19.15 -6.16 59.77
N ASN A 907 -19.49 -6.89 58.68
CA ASN A 907 -20.68 -7.65 58.23
C ASN A 907 -20.40 -8.73 57.12
N LYS A 908 -21.45 -9.23 56.43
CA LYS A 908 -21.52 -10.25 55.34
C LYS A 908 -22.72 -9.92 54.39
N PRO A 909 -23.04 -10.69 53.31
CA PRO A 909 -22.23 -11.34 52.26
C PRO A 909 -22.82 -11.12 50.82
N GLY A 910 -22.34 -11.81 49.76
CA GLY A 910 -23.03 -11.80 48.45
C GLY A 910 -22.51 -12.77 47.35
N LYS A 911 -23.20 -13.90 47.14
CA LYS A 911 -23.13 -14.88 46.02
C LYS A 911 -24.31 -15.88 46.21
N PRO A 912 -24.71 -16.72 45.23
CA PRO A 912 -24.19 -16.93 43.86
C PRO A 912 -25.28 -16.83 42.75
N GLY A 913 -24.93 -17.17 41.49
CA GLY A 913 -25.91 -17.36 40.40
C GLY A 913 -25.29 -17.78 39.05
N ALA A 914 -25.25 -19.08 38.78
CA ALA A 914 -24.95 -19.73 37.48
C ALA A 914 -25.59 -21.13 37.49
N PRO A 915 -26.05 -21.70 36.35
CA PRO A 915 -25.18 -22.34 35.33
C PRO A 915 -25.70 -22.02 33.89
N GLN A 916 -25.52 -22.72 32.74
CA GLN A 916 -24.75 -23.87 32.17
C GLN A 916 -24.91 -23.74 30.61
N THR A 917 -24.20 -24.37 29.67
CA THR A 917 -23.02 -25.28 29.55
C THR A 917 -21.95 -24.58 28.67
N GLY A 918 -20.80 -25.14 28.27
CA GLY A 918 -20.11 -26.39 28.64
C GLY A 918 -19.78 -27.32 27.44
N VAL A 919 -18.52 -27.28 26.99
CA VAL A 919 -17.72 -28.27 26.18
C VAL A 919 -18.30 -28.83 24.86
N GLY A 920 -17.52 -29.06 23.79
CA GLY A 920 -16.08 -28.84 23.55
C GLY A 920 -15.59 -29.57 22.27
N SER A 921 -14.30 -29.44 21.90
CA SER A 921 -13.60 -30.14 20.77
C SER A 921 -14.15 -29.85 19.34
N ASP A 922 -13.42 -30.05 18.23
CA ASP A 922 -12.12 -30.72 18.02
C ASP A 922 -11.26 -30.10 16.89
N MET A 923 -10.02 -30.56 16.72
CA MET A 923 -9.08 -30.11 15.66
C MET A 923 -9.10 -30.98 14.39
N GLY A 924 -9.72 -30.44 13.32
CA GLY A 924 -9.36 -30.54 11.90
C GLY A 924 -8.97 -31.87 11.21
N LEU A 925 -9.55 -32.12 10.02
CA LEU A 925 -8.78 -32.67 8.88
C LEU A 925 -9.40 -32.29 7.51
N TRP A 926 -8.74 -32.75 6.45
CA TRP A 926 -8.77 -32.27 5.06
C TRP A 926 -9.90 -32.81 4.14
N ALA A 927 -10.00 -32.14 2.98
CA ALA A 927 -10.38 -32.62 1.65
C ALA A 927 -11.87 -32.61 1.20
N GLY A 928 -12.07 -32.06 0.00
CA GLY A 928 -13.32 -32.00 -0.76
C GLY A 928 -13.08 -31.24 -2.08
N LEU A 929 -12.70 -31.95 -3.14
CA LEU A 929 -12.10 -31.38 -4.36
C LEU A 929 -13.09 -31.09 -5.50
N ALA A 930 -12.60 -30.35 -6.50
CA ALA A 930 -13.37 -29.73 -7.57
C ALA A 930 -13.72 -30.64 -8.77
N SER A 931 -14.73 -30.21 -9.53
CA SER A 931 -15.13 -30.68 -10.88
C SER A 931 -16.06 -29.64 -11.51
N MET A 932 -16.00 -29.21 -12.77
CA MET A 932 -15.10 -29.55 -13.91
C MET A 932 -14.95 -28.35 -14.88
N SER A 933 -13.77 -28.27 -15.50
CA SER A 933 -13.46 -28.07 -16.94
C SER A 933 -14.40 -27.22 -17.83
N ALA A 934 -13.98 -26.21 -18.62
CA ALA A 934 -12.72 -25.83 -19.29
C ALA A 934 -12.42 -26.48 -20.66
N ALA A 935 -12.58 -25.70 -21.74
CA ALA A 935 -12.01 -25.85 -23.08
C ALA A 935 -12.14 -24.47 -23.80
N ALA A 936 -11.26 -24.03 -24.71
CA ALA A 936 -10.03 -24.62 -25.25
C ALA A 936 -8.91 -23.56 -25.39
N LEU A 937 -7.66 -24.02 -25.53
CA LEU A 937 -6.45 -23.22 -25.77
C LEU A 937 -5.76 -23.67 -27.05
N GLY A 938 -5.00 -22.77 -27.69
CA GLY A 938 -3.85 -23.18 -28.51
C GLY A 938 -3.60 -22.35 -29.76
N PHE A 939 -2.57 -21.50 -29.73
CA PHE A 939 -1.37 -21.74 -30.54
C PHE A 939 -0.15 -21.01 -29.93
N ILE A 940 1.05 -21.53 -30.16
CA ILE A 940 2.33 -21.00 -29.64
C ILE A 940 3.24 -20.70 -30.83
N GLY A 941 3.93 -19.56 -30.83
CA GLY A 941 4.91 -19.19 -31.85
C GLY A 941 5.79 -18.03 -31.41
N THR A 942 7.07 -18.29 -31.11
CA THR A 942 8.02 -17.30 -30.59
C THR A 942 8.79 -16.56 -31.67
N LYS A 943 9.10 -15.27 -31.45
CA LYS A 943 10.34 -14.67 -31.98
C LYS A 943 10.82 -13.48 -31.16
N LYS A 944 12.08 -13.09 -31.39
CA LYS A 944 12.84 -12.09 -30.63
C LYS A 944 12.95 -10.76 -31.38
N ARG A 945 13.09 -9.70 -30.57
CA ARG A 945 13.98 -8.52 -30.74
C ARG A 945 13.60 -7.42 -31.75
N ARG A 946 13.80 -6.20 -31.23
CA ARG A 946 14.41 -4.99 -31.80
C ARG A 946 13.49 -3.88 -32.35
N ASP A 947 13.71 -2.73 -31.71
CA ASP A 947 14.00 -1.39 -32.24
C ASP A 947 12.91 -0.62 -33.01
N GLU A 948 12.76 0.65 -32.61
CA GLU A 948 12.13 1.79 -33.32
C GLU A 948 10.60 1.72 -33.58
N GLU A 949 9.80 2.79 -33.37
CA GLU A 949 10.05 4.18 -32.92
C GLU A 949 9.25 4.52 -31.64
#